data_AF-A0A378I1L3-F1
#
_entry.id   AF-A0A378I1L3-F1
#
_cell.length_a   1.000
_cell.length_b   1.000
_cell.length_c   1.000
_cell.angle_alpha   90.00
_cell.angle_beta   90.00
_cell.angle_gamma   90.00
#
_symmetry.space_group_name_H-M   'P 1'
#
loop_
_entity.id
_entity.type
_entity.pdbx_description
1 polymer ?
#
loop_
_entity_poly.entity_id
_entity_poly.type
_entity_poly.pdbx_seq_one_letter_code
_entity_poly.pdbx_strand_id
1 'polypeptide(L)'
;MQNNESIVEQIRRDKESYKGITLSYSGVQFTPASFKNNNYVADNLELTPLQIFTERFKNIGALVIRFHLGQGQRAGLLQQVSKTNYVEDPIERVAQGNDQTNLFFTSKNNNKAIEKTLEFASHQPLGRSKVLNEFAQPLVHVNRMTTYGEQELWDIIHAPVWNVGRSMKYELNKQGFIYLPCPANFGLENRAKVDQQLRHSGKSYHVVFEEQQIPLVEADIGKLTIYTDDKHEFTQESNGLAIAITKDSANYSPLGWIVHKETGEILPQEVTEDIIRVSAIAEGGFYEKRPAQQKILQAGNLTNSRGLGLFIQNQAFNAMYVIFDYLQKYNFDPRRMLDSSLQVAYKRLQTAIDKDPSLIDDFLVGALQDEMVQGLRVSQPNSTRSVLPLRFTNTFAVTANNLKAIAYAFDIKDSTGQPLLRASEDMPIISQAVTLIDSEVNGTLVAPSFNTGSHVAAVVATAELVAEQLILEQLLPEAYAAQQDPINSTLYRILVDILGKEEGEKLLNSLISEVAKIPTNDQGKPIAGVQFDYCQNLIDMLRKSLGTNNTAELLCKFSKPGVSSAEVLANLTDNEQQQLSRTLEVLRSIGSQLQQSPLTSSQPELSRGINAGLDPLILHLNPNLANKLDIKPLAHAEAKAVDKAMVRDRISTQAFMRCPFLASQNPLKQKEAVVNKAKAPQHLVDQKQNTKPSFFQALWNNKGAVAIGVLGVTTAATGILISQMDQPSI
;
A
#
# COMPACT_ATOMS: atom_id res chain seq x y z
N MET A 1 -41.71 22.39 1.20
CA MET A 1 -40.79 21.39 0.61
C MET A 1 -40.14 22.05 -0.59
N GLN A 2 -38.88 22.48 -0.50
CA GLN A 2 -38.13 22.89 -1.68
C GLN A 2 -37.88 21.64 -2.52
N ASN A 3 -38.25 21.71 -3.80
CA ASN A 3 -38.08 20.64 -4.77
C ASN A 3 -36.58 20.55 -5.11
N ASN A 4 -35.79 19.94 -4.22
CA ASN A 4 -34.36 19.74 -4.47
C ASN A 4 -34.21 18.61 -5.49
N GLU A 5 -33.96 19.01 -6.72
CA GLU A 5 -33.54 18.14 -7.82
C GLU A 5 -32.38 17.22 -7.37
N SER A 6 -32.47 15.93 -7.64
CA SER A 6 -31.45 14.94 -7.26
C SER A 6 -30.14 15.19 -8.03
N ILE A 7 -29.01 14.73 -7.49
CA ILE A 7 -27.69 14.92 -8.12
C ILE A 7 -27.66 14.27 -9.52
N VAL A 8 -28.34 13.14 -9.72
CA VAL A 8 -28.50 12.50 -11.04
C VAL A 8 -29.15 13.45 -12.04
N GLU A 9 -30.21 14.14 -11.63
CA GLU A 9 -30.93 15.10 -12.48
C GLU A 9 -30.08 16.35 -12.75
N GLN A 10 -29.30 16.82 -11.77
CA GLN A 10 -28.33 17.91 -11.95
C GLN A 10 -27.23 17.54 -12.96
N ILE A 11 -26.61 16.36 -12.82
CA ILE A 11 -25.56 15.86 -13.73
C ILE A 11 -26.07 15.70 -15.15
N ARG A 12 -27.32 15.26 -15.34
CA ARG A 12 -27.95 15.15 -16.67
C ARG A 12 -28.10 16.51 -17.37
N ARG A 13 -28.33 17.57 -16.60
CA ARG A 13 -28.43 18.95 -17.13
C ARG A 13 -27.05 19.54 -17.40
N ASP A 14 -26.14 19.39 -16.44
CA ASP A 14 -24.77 19.87 -16.52
C ASP A 14 -23.83 18.93 -15.74
N LYS A 15 -22.95 18.24 -16.46
CA LYS A 15 -21.99 17.30 -15.87
C LYS A 15 -20.98 17.99 -14.94
N GLU A 16 -20.73 19.29 -15.09
CA GLU A 16 -19.81 20.05 -14.22
C GLU A 16 -20.46 20.53 -12.90
N SER A 17 -21.78 20.35 -12.75
CA SER A 17 -22.53 20.81 -11.58
C SER A 17 -22.14 20.08 -10.28
N TYR A 18 -21.72 18.82 -10.36
CA TYR A 18 -21.31 18.02 -9.20
C TYR A 18 -19.79 17.94 -9.07
N LYS A 19 -19.24 18.59 -8.03
CA LYS A 19 -17.80 18.67 -7.76
C LYS A 19 -17.22 17.48 -6.99
N GLY A 20 -18.04 16.51 -6.59
CA GLY A 20 -17.64 15.41 -5.71
C GLY A 20 -17.57 15.77 -4.22
N ILE A 21 -17.47 14.75 -3.37
CA ILE A 21 -17.32 14.93 -1.91
C ILE A 21 -15.86 14.92 -1.52
N THR A 22 -15.47 15.94 -0.74
CA THR A 22 -14.15 16.04 -0.11
C THR A 22 -14.11 15.25 1.20
N LEU A 23 -13.21 14.27 1.24
CA LEU A 23 -12.84 13.48 2.42
C LEU A 23 -12.13 14.38 3.43
N SER A 24 -12.63 14.36 4.65
CA SER A 24 -12.09 15.12 5.79
C SER A 24 -12.38 14.33 7.06
N TYR A 25 -11.38 14.28 7.94
CA TYR A 25 -11.49 13.72 9.27
C TYR A 25 -11.86 14.82 10.25
N SER A 26 -12.95 14.61 10.99
CA SER A 26 -13.55 15.57 11.92
C SER A 26 -13.33 15.19 13.39
N GLY A 27 -12.45 14.24 13.70
CA GLY A 27 -12.18 13.82 15.07
C GLY A 27 -13.09 12.70 15.59
N VAL A 28 -13.68 11.91 14.70
CA VAL A 28 -14.57 10.79 15.07
C VAL A 28 -13.76 9.59 15.58
N GLN A 29 -14.23 8.96 16.66
CA GLN A 29 -13.73 7.68 17.16
C GLN A 29 -14.59 6.50 16.72
N PHE A 30 -13.96 5.37 16.43
CA PHE A 30 -14.59 4.09 16.05
C PHE A 30 -14.45 3.04 17.16
N THR A 31 -14.57 3.46 18.42
CA THR A 31 -14.47 2.57 19.60
C THR A 31 -15.82 1.94 19.93
N PRO A 32 -15.89 0.91 20.80
CA PRO A 32 -17.16 0.29 21.18
C PRO A 32 -18.19 1.27 21.76
N ALA A 33 -17.73 2.34 22.43
CA ALA A 33 -18.59 3.37 22.98
C ALA A 33 -19.31 4.20 21.90
N SER A 34 -18.74 4.27 20.69
CA SER A 34 -19.34 4.95 19.54
C SER A 34 -20.51 4.17 18.92
N PHE A 35 -20.82 2.95 19.37
CA PHE A 35 -21.87 2.11 18.80
C PHE A 35 -22.93 1.73 19.83
N LYS A 36 -24.21 1.81 19.43
CA LYS A 36 -25.36 1.30 20.19
C LYS A 36 -26.18 0.36 19.31
N ASN A 37 -26.40 -0.87 19.76
CA ASN A 37 -27.09 -1.92 19.00
C ASN A 37 -26.53 -2.13 17.58
N ASN A 38 -25.20 -2.16 17.46
CA ASN A 38 -24.44 -2.27 16.19
C ASN A 38 -24.63 -1.11 15.20
N ASN A 39 -25.26 0.00 15.62
CA ASN A 39 -25.32 1.23 14.83
C ASN A 39 -24.41 2.27 15.45
N TYR A 40 -23.69 3.01 14.61
CA TYR A 40 -22.87 4.12 15.09
C TYR A 40 -23.78 5.23 15.63
N VAL A 41 -23.43 5.81 16.77
CA VAL A 41 -24.18 6.90 17.41
C VAL A 41 -23.76 8.21 16.77
N ALA A 42 -24.65 8.84 15.99
CA ALA A 42 -24.32 10.12 15.37
C ALA A 42 -24.24 11.24 16.41
N ASP A 43 -23.23 12.11 16.29
CA ASP A 43 -23.08 13.27 17.17
C ASP A 43 -24.22 14.28 17.01
N ASN A 44 -24.81 14.32 15.80
CA ASN A 44 -26.01 15.10 15.51
C ASN A 44 -27.16 14.17 15.05
N LEU A 45 -28.22 14.09 15.85
CA LEU A 45 -29.42 13.29 15.59
C LEU A 45 -30.36 13.91 14.54
N GLU A 46 -30.15 15.17 14.15
CA GLU A 46 -30.96 15.88 13.14
C GLU A 46 -30.55 15.55 11.70
N LEU A 47 -29.39 14.89 11.51
CA LEU A 47 -28.89 14.51 10.20
C LEU A 47 -29.73 13.38 9.57
N THR A 48 -29.95 13.46 8.26
CA THR A 48 -30.60 12.38 7.51
C THR A 48 -29.72 11.13 7.46
N PRO A 49 -30.28 9.93 7.20
CA PRO A 49 -29.48 8.70 7.05
C PRO A 49 -28.31 8.83 6.07
N LEU A 50 -28.52 9.51 4.93
CA LEU A 50 -27.49 9.78 3.94
C LEU A 50 -26.41 10.73 4.47
N GLN A 51 -26.78 11.83 5.15
CA GLN A 51 -25.81 12.75 5.73
C GLN A 51 -24.94 12.08 6.79
N ILE A 52 -25.56 11.26 7.65
CA ILE A 52 -24.87 10.46 8.66
C ILE A 52 -23.87 9.51 8.00
N PHE A 53 -24.29 8.79 6.96
CA PHE A 53 -23.40 7.91 6.20
C PHE A 53 -22.24 8.70 5.56
N THR A 54 -22.52 9.86 4.97
CA THR A 54 -21.52 10.71 4.33
C THR A 54 -20.46 11.21 5.31
N GLU A 55 -20.84 11.71 6.49
CA GLU A 55 -19.87 12.16 7.50
C GLU A 55 -18.97 11.01 7.97
N ARG A 56 -19.55 9.81 8.17
CA ARG A 56 -18.77 8.61 8.55
C ARG A 56 -17.81 8.18 7.44
N PHE A 57 -18.28 8.14 6.20
CA PHE A 57 -17.46 7.77 5.06
C PHE A 57 -16.33 8.78 4.85
N LYS A 58 -16.61 10.09 4.97
CA LYS A 58 -15.60 11.15 4.91
C LYS A 58 -14.50 10.89 5.93
N ASN A 59 -14.84 10.58 7.18
CA ASN A 59 -13.89 10.30 8.25
C ASN A 59 -13.03 9.04 7.98
N ILE A 60 -13.64 7.88 7.71
CA ILE A 60 -12.84 6.66 7.48
C ILE A 60 -12.05 6.73 6.16
N GLY A 61 -12.65 7.28 5.10
CA GLY A 61 -11.99 7.47 3.81
C GLY A 61 -10.79 8.41 3.90
N ALA A 62 -10.92 9.48 4.70
CA ALA A 62 -9.85 10.40 5.04
C ALA A 62 -8.64 9.70 5.68
N LEU A 63 -8.87 8.87 6.70
CA LEU A 63 -7.81 8.14 7.40
C LEU A 63 -7.09 7.17 6.46
N VAL A 64 -7.86 6.41 5.68
CA VAL A 64 -7.33 5.39 4.76
C VAL A 64 -6.49 6.00 3.65
N ILE A 65 -7.01 7.02 2.97
CA ILE A 65 -6.33 7.59 1.80
C ILE A 65 -5.02 8.25 2.23
N ARG A 66 -5.01 9.00 3.34
CA ARG A 66 -3.81 9.69 3.80
C ARG A 66 -2.78 8.72 4.35
N PHE A 67 -3.20 7.63 5.00
CA PHE A 67 -2.26 6.58 5.44
C PHE A 67 -1.55 5.95 4.24
N HIS A 68 -2.33 5.60 3.22
CA HIS A 68 -1.81 5.04 1.97
C HIS A 68 -0.84 5.97 1.26
N LEU A 69 -1.18 7.26 1.17
CA LEU A 69 -0.34 8.26 0.50
C LEU A 69 0.95 8.54 1.28
N GLY A 70 0.92 8.55 2.62
CA GLY A 70 2.12 8.67 3.46
C GLY A 70 3.09 7.50 3.25
N GLN A 71 2.58 6.28 3.35
CA GLN A 71 3.33 5.05 3.07
C GLN A 71 3.92 5.04 1.66
N GLY A 72 3.13 5.46 0.66
CA GLY A 72 3.56 5.57 -0.73
C GLY A 72 4.65 6.62 -0.93
N GLN A 73 4.52 7.80 -0.31
CA GLN A 73 5.57 8.83 -0.35
C GLN A 73 6.87 8.31 0.24
N ARG A 74 6.85 7.75 1.45
CA ARG A 74 8.03 7.17 2.10
C ARG A 74 8.70 6.12 1.23
N ALA A 75 7.92 5.17 0.73
CA ALA A 75 8.44 4.09 -0.09
C ALA A 75 9.02 4.58 -1.42
N GLY A 76 8.35 5.54 -2.07
CA GLY A 76 8.84 6.15 -3.32
C GLY A 76 10.14 6.93 -3.12
N LEU A 77 10.25 7.72 -2.05
CA LEU A 77 11.46 8.46 -1.72
C LEU A 77 12.64 7.54 -1.44
N LEU A 78 12.45 6.48 -0.64
CA LEU A 78 13.51 5.50 -0.34
C LEU A 78 13.95 4.72 -1.57
N GLN A 79 13.01 4.29 -2.42
CA GLN A 79 13.34 3.57 -3.64
C GLN A 79 14.14 4.44 -4.63
N GLN A 80 13.90 5.75 -4.68
CA GLN A 80 14.66 6.67 -5.54
C GLN A 80 16.13 6.85 -5.10
N VAL A 81 16.47 6.51 -3.86
CA VAL A 81 17.87 6.53 -3.39
C VAL A 81 18.66 5.38 -3.99
N SER A 82 18.04 4.21 -4.15
CA SER A 82 18.73 2.99 -4.62
C SER A 82 18.57 2.72 -6.13
N LYS A 83 17.57 3.35 -6.78
CA LYS A 83 17.25 3.13 -8.20
C LYS A 83 17.24 4.42 -9.00
N THR A 84 17.81 4.36 -10.20
CA THR A 84 17.97 5.53 -11.10
C THR A 84 16.66 6.02 -11.70
N ASN A 85 15.71 5.13 -11.99
CA ASN A 85 14.46 5.50 -12.64
C ASN A 85 13.24 4.93 -11.92
N TYR A 86 12.52 5.79 -11.21
CA TYR A 86 11.26 5.42 -10.55
C TYR A 86 10.16 5.09 -11.57
N VAL A 87 10.14 5.75 -12.74
CA VAL A 87 9.06 5.61 -13.74
C VAL A 87 9.01 4.21 -14.34
N GLU A 88 10.15 3.53 -14.43
CA GLU A 88 10.23 2.15 -14.94
C GLU A 88 9.72 1.11 -13.94
N ASP A 89 9.85 1.39 -12.64
CA ASP A 89 9.53 0.45 -11.56
C ASP A 89 8.80 1.16 -10.41
N PRO A 90 7.67 1.84 -10.65
CA PRO A 90 7.07 2.69 -9.63
C PRO A 90 6.44 1.82 -8.52
N ILE A 91 6.40 2.33 -7.29
CA ILE A 91 5.76 1.59 -6.19
C ILE A 91 4.28 1.33 -6.50
N GLU A 92 3.60 2.21 -7.26
CA GLU A 92 2.21 2.05 -7.68
C GLU A 92 1.92 1.01 -8.77
N ARG A 93 2.92 0.38 -9.40
CA ARG A 93 2.60 -0.57 -10.50
C ARG A 93 1.69 -1.70 -9.95
N VAL A 94 0.83 -2.26 -10.78
CA VAL A 94 -0.02 -3.41 -10.42
C VAL A 94 0.82 -4.51 -9.75
N ALA A 95 0.41 -4.95 -8.56
CA ALA A 95 0.95 -6.16 -7.93
C ALA A 95 0.08 -7.36 -8.33
N GLN A 96 0.67 -8.54 -8.53
CA GLN A 96 -0.10 -9.76 -8.83
C GLN A 96 -0.72 -10.37 -7.56
N GLY A 97 -0.48 -9.75 -6.40
CA GLY A 97 -0.81 -10.29 -5.09
C GLY A 97 -0.11 -11.61 -4.78
N ASN A 98 -0.50 -12.27 -3.69
CA ASN A 98 0.18 -13.43 -3.12
C ASN A 98 1.64 -13.12 -2.71
N ASP A 99 2.49 -14.14 -2.76
CA ASP A 99 3.81 -14.18 -2.14
C ASP A 99 4.93 -13.66 -3.07
N GLN A 100 4.80 -12.43 -3.57
CA GLN A 100 5.75 -11.87 -4.54
C GLN A 100 7.08 -11.44 -3.89
N THR A 101 8.07 -12.32 -3.91
CA THR A 101 9.40 -12.10 -3.28
C THR A 101 10.30 -11.11 -4.03
N ASN A 102 9.93 -10.73 -5.26
CA ASN A 102 10.70 -9.87 -6.18
C ASN A 102 10.22 -8.40 -6.21
N LEU A 103 9.28 -8.00 -5.35
CA LEU A 103 8.62 -6.69 -5.46
C LEU A 103 9.53 -5.48 -5.31
N PHE A 104 10.61 -5.59 -4.50
CA PHE A 104 11.62 -4.54 -4.33
C PHE A 104 12.90 -4.82 -5.14
N PHE A 105 12.99 -5.96 -5.87
CA PHE A 105 14.25 -6.46 -6.44
C PHE A 105 14.12 -6.83 -7.91
N THR A 106 14.51 -5.93 -8.80
CA THR A 106 14.52 -6.14 -10.26
C THR A 106 15.93 -6.26 -10.85
N SER A 107 16.99 -6.00 -10.08
CA SER A 107 18.35 -5.92 -10.62
C SER A 107 19.12 -7.25 -10.48
N LYS A 108 19.44 -7.87 -11.63
CA LYS A 108 20.37 -9.00 -11.79
C LYS A 108 21.85 -8.62 -11.55
N ASN A 109 22.17 -7.34 -11.32
CA ASN A 109 23.55 -6.88 -11.13
C ASN A 109 23.94 -6.87 -9.65
N ASN A 110 25.04 -7.54 -9.33
CA ASN A 110 25.53 -7.78 -7.96
C ASN A 110 26.31 -6.60 -7.34
N ASN A 111 26.58 -5.52 -8.08
CA ASN A 111 27.53 -4.48 -7.65
C ASN A 111 27.00 -3.53 -6.56
N LYS A 112 25.71 -3.58 -6.21
CA LYS A 112 25.05 -2.72 -5.19
C LYS A 112 24.43 -3.51 -4.04
N ALA A 113 25.20 -4.45 -3.50
CA ALA A 113 24.73 -5.36 -2.47
C ALA A 113 24.34 -4.64 -1.16
N ILE A 114 25.10 -3.60 -0.79
CA ILE A 114 24.93 -2.86 0.47
C ILE A 114 23.70 -1.97 0.38
N GLU A 115 23.55 -1.19 -0.69
CA GLU A 115 22.42 -0.28 -0.92
C GLU A 115 21.10 -1.06 -0.98
N LYS A 116 21.09 -2.21 -1.66
CA LYS A 116 19.94 -3.14 -1.67
C LYS A 116 19.61 -3.69 -0.29
N THR A 117 20.62 -3.89 0.57
CA THR A 117 20.42 -4.35 1.95
C THR A 117 19.81 -3.25 2.81
N LEU A 118 20.32 -2.01 2.69
CA LEU A 118 19.77 -0.86 3.39
C LEU A 118 18.34 -0.55 2.93
N GLU A 119 18.08 -0.55 1.62
CA GLU A 119 16.73 -0.37 1.07
C GLU A 119 15.80 -1.44 1.66
N PHE A 120 16.20 -2.72 1.59
CA PHE A 120 15.39 -3.80 2.15
C PHE A 120 15.07 -3.60 3.64
N ALA A 121 16.08 -3.30 4.46
CA ALA A 121 15.90 -3.07 5.89
C ALA A 121 14.94 -1.90 6.15
N SER A 122 15.09 -0.79 5.42
CA SER A 122 14.22 0.39 5.54
C SER A 122 12.75 0.09 5.21
N HIS A 123 12.46 -0.86 4.32
CA HIS A 123 11.09 -1.24 3.97
C HIS A 123 10.48 -2.32 4.88
N GLN A 124 11.22 -2.87 5.84
CA GLN A 124 10.69 -3.95 6.69
C GLN A 124 9.40 -3.56 7.46
N PRO A 125 9.32 -2.40 8.13
CA PRO A 125 8.14 -2.01 8.90
C PRO A 125 6.89 -1.81 8.05
N LEU A 126 7.06 -1.48 6.76
CA LEU A 126 5.96 -1.33 5.82
C LEU A 126 5.29 -2.69 5.50
N GLY A 127 6.06 -3.78 5.51
CA GLY A 127 5.62 -5.11 5.08
C GLY A 127 5.86 -5.39 3.59
N ARG A 128 5.88 -6.68 3.24
CA ARG A 128 6.28 -7.16 1.90
C ARG A 128 5.07 -7.44 1.00
N SER A 129 4.29 -6.40 0.75
CA SER A 129 3.50 -6.29 -0.47
C SER A 129 3.58 -4.84 -0.87
N LYS A 130 4.37 -4.57 -1.91
CA LYS A 130 4.45 -3.30 -2.61
C LYS A 130 3.14 -2.54 -2.47
N VAL A 131 3.19 -1.54 -1.60
CA VAL A 131 2.09 -0.62 -1.33
C VAL A 131 1.55 -0.20 -2.68
N LEU A 132 0.22 -0.19 -2.80
CA LEU A 132 -0.58 0.08 -4.02
C LEU A 132 -0.99 -1.19 -4.79
N ASN A 133 -1.77 -2.07 -4.13
CA ASN A 133 -2.90 -2.64 -4.85
C ASN A 133 -3.87 -1.48 -5.08
N GLU A 134 -3.93 -1.08 -6.35
CA GLU A 134 -4.26 0.25 -6.81
C GLU A 134 -5.54 0.86 -6.22
N PHE A 135 -5.43 2.13 -5.84
CA PHE A 135 -6.48 3.02 -5.32
C PHE A 135 -7.22 2.51 -4.10
N ALA A 136 -6.56 1.64 -3.33
CA ALA A 136 -7.16 0.97 -2.22
C ALA A 136 -8.34 0.16 -2.75
N GLN A 137 -8.15 -1.04 -3.33
CA GLN A 137 -9.21 -2.04 -3.55
C GLN A 137 -9.02 -3.24 -2.60
N PRO A 138 -10.06 -4.07 -2.36
CA PRO A 138 -9.87 -5.28 -1.58
C PRO A 138 -8.92 -6.23 -2.29
N LEU A 139 -7.99 -6.80 -1.53
CA LEU A 139 -7.04 -7.80 -2.03
C LEU A 139 -7.79 -9.07 -2.46
N VAL A 140 -7.70 -9.43 -3.75
CA VAL A 140 -8.18 -10.73 -4.25
C VAL A 140 -7.22 -11.85 -3.86
N HIS A 141 -5.93 -11.52 -3.84
CA HIS A 141 -4.83 -12.43 -3.57
C HIS A 141 -4.10 -11.98 -2.30
N VAL A 142 -4.56 -12.49 -1.15
CA VAL A 142 -3.95 -12.20 0.16
C VAL A 142 -2.56 -12.84 0.24
N ASN A 143 -1.58 -12.05 0.68
CA ASN A 143 -0.23 -12.55 0.96
C ASN A 143 -0.27 -13.58 2.10
N ARG A 144 0.27 -14.78 1.85
CA ARG A 144 0.29 -15.91 2.79
C ARG A 144 1.64 -16.06 3.49
N MET A 145 2.68 -15.31 3.09
CA MET A 145 4.02 -15.34 3.70
C MET A 145 4.14 -14.63 5.06
N THR A 146 3.04 -14.11 5.61
CA THR A 146 2.93 -13.53 6.97
C THR A 146 4.00 -12.49 7.34
N THR A 147 4.48 -11.70 6.36
CA THR A 147 5.25 -10.47 6.61
C THR A 147 4.29 -9.29 6.78
N TYR A 148 3.62 -9.22 7.92
CA TYR A 148 2.71 -8.13 8.24
C TYR A 148 3.46 -7.04 9.00
N GLY A 149 3.48 -5.85 8.40
CA GLY A 149 3.88 -4.59 9.03
C GLY A 149 2.69 -3.64 9.00
N GLU A 150 2.93 -2.35 8.77
CA GLU A 150 1.85 -1.35 8.70
C GLU A 150 0.73 -1.66 7.68
N GLN A 151 1.05 -2.42 6.62
CA GLN A 151 0.09 -2.83 5.60
C GLN A 151 -1.08 -3.66 6.18
N GLU A 152 -0.87 -4.46 7.22
CA GLU A 152 -1.96 -5.21 7.86
C GLU A 152 -2.95 -4.26 8.55
N LEU A 153 -2.44 -3.25 9.26
CA LEU A 153 -3.28 -2.22 9.86
C LEU A 153 -4.05 -1.45 8.78
N TRP A 154 -3.38 -1.09 7.70
CA TRP A 154 -4.03 -0.44 6.56
C TRP A 154 -5.14 -1.31 5.97
N ASP A 155 -4.91 -2.60 5.71
CA ASP A 155 -5.91 -3.53 5.14
C ASP A 155 -7.16 -3.61 6.04
N ILE A 156 -6.99 -3.62 7.36
CA ILE A 156 -8.08 -3.64 8.34
C ILE A 156 -8.87 -2.32 8.32
N ILE A 157 -8.18 -1.18 8.36
CA ILE A 157 -8.79 0.17 8.38
C ILE A 157 -9.46 0.49 7.03
N HIS A 158 -8.93 -0.07 5.95
CA HIS A 158 -9.40 0.14 4.58
C HIS A 158 -10.64 -0.70 4.24
N ALA A 159 -10.78 -1.90 4.80
CA ALA A 159 -11.89 -2.82 4.49
C ALA A 159 -13.30 -2.18 4.53
N PRO A 160 -13.66 -1.31 5.50
CA PRO A 160 -14.96 -0.64 5.54
C PRO A 160 -15.31 0.14 4.27
N VAL A 161 -14.34 0.77 3.61
CA VAL A 161 -14.55 1.60 2.41
C VAL A 161 -15.16 0.77 1.26
N TRP A 162 -14.72 -0.49 1.09
CA TRP A 162 -15.24 -1.38 0.03
C TRP A 162 -16.36 -2.26 0.45
N ASN A 163 -16.49 -2.54 1.75
CA ASN A 163 -17.64 -3.29 2.23
C ASN A 163 -18.95 -2.56 1.91
N VAL A 164 -18.93 -1.23 1.74
CA VAL A 164 -20.08 -0.48 1.21
C VAL A 164 -20.47 -1.00 -0.18
N GLY A 165 -19.53 -1.02 -1.14
CA GLY A 165 -19.79 -1.52 -2.49
C GLY A 165 -20.14 -3.01 -2.51
N ARG A 166 -19.50 -3.83 -1.67
CA ARG A 166 -19.81 -5.28 -1.55
C ARG A 166 -21.20 -5.54 -0.98
N SER A 167 -21.65 -4.71 -0.04
CA SER A 167 -22.94 -4.85 0.62
C SER A 167 -24.08 -4.20 -0.17
N MET A 168 -23.78 -3.38 -1.18
CA MET A 168 -24.74 -2.67 -2.02
C MET A 168 -25.87 -3.58 -2.51
N LYS A 169 -25.53 -4.69 -3.19
CA LYS A 169 -26.51 -5.65 -3.75
C LYS A 169 -27.40 -6.26 -2.68
N TYR A 170 -26.83 -6.59 -1.52
CA TYR A 170 -27.55 -7.18 -0.39
C TYR A 170 -28.53 -6.19 0.26
N GLU A 171 -28.08 -4.96 0.53
CA GLU A 171 -28.92 -3.95 1.17
C GLU A 171 -30.01 -3.42 0.23
N LEU A 172 -29.76 -3.36 -1.10
CA LEU A 172 -30.81 -3.11 -2.09
C LEU A 172 -31.91 -4.18 -2.00
N ASN A 173 -31.57 -5.46 -2.03
CA ASN A 173 -32.57 -6.53 -1.94
C ASN A 173 -33.36 -6.47 -0.61
N LYS A 174 -32.66 -6.26 0.51
CA LYS A 174 -33.27 -6.14 1.84
C LYS A 174 -34.23 -4.95 1.97
N GLN A 175 -33.99 -3.88 1.22
CA GLN A 175 -34.78 -2.65 1.21
C GLN A 175 -35.78 -2.60 0.04
N GLY A 176 -36.18 -3.76 -0.48
CA GLY A 176 -37.32 -3.87 -1.40
C GLY A 176 -37.00 -3.74 -2.89
N PHE A 177 -35.73 -3.77 -3.28
CA PHE A 177 -35.33 -3.75 -4.70
C PHE A 177 -35.16 -5.15 -5.27
N ILE A 178 -35.63 -5.36 -6.49
CA ILE A 178 -35.49 -6.62 -7.25
C ILE A 178 -34.83 -6.36 -8.60
N TYR A 179 -34.26 -7.41 -9.20
CA TYR A 179 -33.73 -7.36 -10.57
C TYR A 179 -34.67 -8.08 -11.54
N LEU A 180 -34.99 -7.42 -12.65
CA LEU A 180 -35.68 -8.01 -13.79
C LEU A 180 -34.64 -8.31 -14.88
N PRO A 181 -34.32 -9.58 -15.16
CA PRO A 181 -33.31 -9.95 -16.13
C PRO A 181 -33.80 -9.67 -17.56
N CYS A 182 -32.91 -9.14 -18.40
CA CYS A 182 -33.14 -9.12 -19.84
C CYS A 182 -32.96 -10.55 -20.38
N PRO A 183 -33.77 -11.01 -21.35
CA PRO A 183 -33.52 -12.30 -22.00
C PRO A 183 -32.18 -12.33 -22.74
N ALA A 184 -31.46 -13.46 -22.68
CA ALA A 184 -30.12 -13.60 -23.26
C ALA A 184 -30.07 -13.40 -24.78
N ASN A 185 -31.14 -13.73 -25.48
CA ASN A 185 -31.25 -13.62 -26.94
C ASN A 185 -31.67 -12.22 -27.42
N PHE A 186 -31.83 -11.24 -26.52
CA PHE A 186 -32.22 -9.90 -26.90
C PHE A 186 -31.02 -9.11 -27.44
N GLY A 187 -31.17 -8.56 -28.64
CA GLY A 187 -30.27 -7.55 -29.18
C GLY A 187 -30.65 -6.13 -28.74
N LEU A 188 -29.82 -5.15 -29.16
CA LEU A 188 -29.94 -3.73 -28.81
C LEU A 188 -31.35 -3.16 -29.01
N GLU A 189 -31.97 -3.39 -30.17
CA GLU A 189 -33.29 -2.83 -30.48
C GLU A 189 -34.41 -3.38 -29.59
N ASN A 190 -34.38 -4.68 -29.30
CA ASN A 190 -35.41 -5.32 -28.49
C ASN A 190 -35.32 -4.85 -27.04
N ARG A 191 -34.10 -4.79 -26.48
CA ARG A 191 -33.87 -4.24 -25.14
C ARG A 191 -34.31 -2.78 -25.05
N ALA A 192 -33.94 -1.95 -26.04
CA ALA A 192 -34.31 -0.54 -26.07
C ALA A 192 -35.84 -0.33 -26.12
N LYS A 193 -36.56 -1.15 -26.90
CA LYS A 193 -38.04 -1.11 -26.93
C LYS A 193 -38.65 -1.42 -25.57
N VAL A 194 -38.16 -2.45 -24.88
CA VAL A 194 -38.64 -2.79 -23.53
C VAL A 194 -38.33 -1.66 -22.55
N ASP A 195 -37.10 -1.14 -22.55
CA ASP A 195 -36.70 -0.04 -21.66
C ASP A 195 -37.55 1.21 -21.88
N GLN A 196 -37.84 1.56 -23.15
CA GLN A 196 -38.72 2.68 -23.49
C GLN A 196 -40.14 2.47 -22.96
N GLN A 197 -40.72 1.28 -23.12
CA GLN A 197 -42.05 0.98 -22.59
C GLN A 197 -42.07 1.02 -21.06
N LEU A 198 -41.10 0.39 -20.41
CA LEU A 198 -40.94 0.38 -18.96
C LEU A 198 -40.87 1.79 -18.36
N ARG A 199 -40.21 2.73 -19.04
CA ARG A 199 -40.01 4.10 -18.53
C ARG A 199 -41.12 5.09 -18.90
N HIS A 200 -41.71 4.96 -20.08
CA HIS A 200 -42.54 6.02 -20.67
C HIS A 200 -43.99 5.64 -20.91
N SER A 201 -44.35 4.35 -20.84
CA SER A 201 -45.73 3.93 -21.11
C SER A 201 -46.71 4.19 -19.96
N GLY A 202 -46.20 4.41 -18.74
CA GLY A 202 -47.00 4.49 -17.51
C GLY A 202 -47.62 3.16 -17.08
N LYS A 203 -47.32 2.05 -17.78
CA LYS A 203 -47.80 0.70 -17.43
C LYS A 203 -46.91 0.07 -16.35
N SER A 204 -47.48 -0.87 -15.58
CA SER A 204 -46.67 -1.66 -14.65
C SER A 204 -45.71 -2.58 -15.40
N TYR A 205 -44.57 -2.92 -14.77
CA TYR A 205 -43.58 -3.81 -15.38
C TYR A 205 -44.16 -5.20 -15.73
N HIS A 206 -45.16 -5.68 -14.99
CA HIS A 206 -45.85 -6.94 -15.30
C HIS A 206 -46.53 -6.87 -16.67
N VAL A 207 -47.27 -5.79 -16.93
CA VAL A 207 -48.01 -5.59 -18.19
C VAL A 207 -47.05 -5.43 -19.35
N VAL A 208 -45.96 -4.67 -19.17
CA VAL A 208 -44.94 -4.51 -20.21
C VAL A 208 -44.28 -5.84 -20.56
N PHE A 209 -43.91 -6.65 -19.57
CA PHE A 209 -43.31 -7.97 -19.81
C PHE A 209 -44.29 -8.92 -20.51
N GLU A 210 -45.57 -8.92 -20.14
CA GLU A 210 -46.62 -9.69 -20.79
C GLU A 210 -46.82 -9.29 -22.25
N GLU A 211 -46.96 -7.98 -22.53
CA GLU A 211 -47.15 -7.44 -23.90
C GLU A 211 -45.95 -7.74 -24.82
N GLN A 212 -44.74 -7.77 -24.25
CA GLN A 212 -43.51 -8.10 -24.97
C GLN A 212 -43.25 -9.61 -25.03
N GLN A 213 -44.15 -10.45 -24.50
CA GLN A 213 -44.04 -11.91 -24.42
C GLN A 213 -42.74 -12.37 -23.72
N ILE A 214 -42.29 -11.59 -22.73
CA ILE A 214 -41.10 -11.87 -21.94
C ILE A 214 -41.54 -12.61 -20.67
N PRO A 215 -40.96 -13.79 -20.36
CA PRO A 215 -41.24 -14.45 -19.09
C PRO A 215 -40.78 -13.54 -17.93
N LEU A 216 -41.71 -13.17 -17.05
CA LEU A 216 -41.39 -12.38 -15.88
C LEU A 216 -40.64 -13.25 -14.87
N VAL A 217 -39.35 -12.96 -14.69
CA VAL A 217 -38.49 -13.60 -13.70
C VAL A 217 -38.02 -12.51 -12.74
N GLU A 218 -38.40 -12.58 -11.47
CA GLU A 218 -37.83 -11.72 -10.43
C GLU A 218 -36.56 -12.38 -9.88
N ALA A 219 -35.42 -11.71 -10.00
CA ALA A 219 -34.13 -12.20 -9.53
C ALA A 219 -33.65 -11.41 -8.31
N ASP A 220 -32.93 -12.12 -7.44
CA ASP A 220 -32.24 -11.56 -6.29
C ASP A 220 -30.99 -10.80 -6.74
N ILE A 221 -30.97 -9.47 -6.53
CA ILE A 221 -29.83 -8.59 -6.87
C ILE A 221 -28.54 -9.11 -6.22
N GLY A 222 -28.62 -9.66 -5.00
CA GLY A 222 -27.49 -10.19 -4.25
C GLY A 222 -26.78 -11.37 -4.90
N LYS A 223 -27.43 -12.08 -5.83
CA LYS A 223 -26.89 -13.28 -6.49
C LYS A 223 -26.35 -13.04 -7.89
N LEU A 224 -26.53 -11.82 -8.42
CA LEU A 224 -26.10 -11.47 -9.76
C LEU A 224 -24.59 -11.64 -9.92
N THR A 225 -24.21 -12.28 -11.03
CA THR A 225 -22.84 -12.43 -11.49
C THR A 225 -22.60 -11.46 -12.65
N ILE A 226 -21.51 -10.70 -12.58
CA ILE A 226 -21.21 -9.60 -13.50
C ILE A 226 -19.99 -9.98 -14.35
N TYR A 227 -20.12 -9.89 -15.67
CA TYR A 227 -19.05 -10.10 -16.62
C TYR A 227 -18.81 -8.83 -17.45
N THR A 228 -17.53 -8.45 -17.59
CA THR A 228 -17.09 -7.32 -18.41
C THR A 228 -16.81 -7.80 -19.84
N ASP A 229 -17.79 -7.62 -20.71
CA ASP A 229 -17.82 -8.13 -22.08
C ASP A 229 -17.26 -7.13 -23.09
N ASP A 230 -15.95 -6.85 -23.00
CA ASP A 230 -15.25 -5.93 -23.91
C ASP A 230 -15.09 -6.46 -25.34
N LYS A 231 -15.40 -7.74 -25.57
CA LYS A 231 -15.33 -8.39 -26.89
C LYS A 231 -16.71 -8.68 -27.49
N HIS A 232 -17.78 -8.34 -26.79
CA HIS A 232 -19.16 -8.64 -27.19
C HIS A 232 -19.42 -10.13 -27.47
N GLU A 233 -18.83 -11.01 -26.65
CA GLU A 233 -18.98 -12.46 -26.72
C GLU A 233 -20.39 -12.91 -26.29
N PHE A 234 -21.03 -12.14 -25.39
CA PHE A 234 -22.34 -12.45 -24.83
C PHE A 234 -23.40 -11.39 -25.15
N THR A 235 -23.02 -10.13 -25.25
CA THR A 235 -23.94 -9.01 -25.44
C THR A 235 -23.40 -7.95 -26.38
N GLN A 236 -24.29 -7.32 -27.15
CA GLN A 236 -23.97 -6.22 -28.06
C GLN A 236 -24.12 -4.84 -27.39
N GLU A 237 -24.40 -4.78 -26.08
CA GLU A 237 -24.61 -3.53 -25.34
C GLU A 237 -23.34 -2.67 -25.32
N SER A 238 -23.51 -1.36 -25.56
CA SER A 238 -22.40 -0.39 -25.55
C SER A 238 -21.77 -0.19 -24.17
N ASN A 239 -22.49 -0.54 -23.10
CA ASN A 239 -21.96 -0.46 -21.74
C ASN A 239 -20.98 -1.59 -21.41
N GLY A 240 -20.86 -2.62 -22.27
CA GLY A 240 -19.92 -3.73 -22.11
C GLY A 240 -20.18 -4.61 -20.88
N LEU A 241 -21.40 -4.61 -20.34
CA LEU A 241 -21.78 -5.40 -19.16
C LEU A 241 -22.70 -6.57 -19.55
N ALA A 242 -22.34 -7.77 -19.12
CA ALA A 242 -23.17 -8.95 -19.24
C ALA A 242 -23.51 -9.52 -17.85
N ILE A 243 -24.77 -9.87 -17.62
CA ILE A 243 -25.28 -10.27 -16.31
C ILE A 243 -25.83 -11.70 -16.35
N ALA A 244 -25.49 -12.50 -15.35
CA ALA A 244 -26.10 -13.80 -15.09
C ALA A 244 -26.79 -13.81 -13.72
N ILE A 245 -27.92 -14.52 -13.61
CA ILE A 245 -28.73 -14.58 -12.38
C ILE A 245 -28.00 -15.38 -11.28
N THR A 246 -27.22 -16.38 -11.68
CA THR A 246 -26.38 -17.18 -10.78
C THR A 246 -25.06 -17.54 -11.45
N LYS A 247 -24.06 -17.90 -10.63
CA LYS A 247 -22.74 -18.32 -11.11
C LYS A 247 -22.78 -19.63 -11.93
N ASP A 248 -23.76 -20.48 -11.64
CA ASP A 248 -23.91 -21.80 -12.28
C ASP A 248 -24.72 -21.72 -13.59
N SER A 249 -25.46 -20.64 -13.80
CA SER A 249 -26.11 -20.35 -15.07
C SER A 249 -25.12 -19.67 -16.01
N ALA A 250 -24.49 -20.41 -16.93
CA ALA A 250 -23.58 -19.87 -17.95
C ALA A 250 -24.27 -18.97 -19.01
N ASN A 251 -25.52 -18.57 -18.79
CA ASN A 251 -26.31 -17.76 -19.71
C ASN A 251 -26.21 -16.28 -19.31
N TYR A 252 -25.12 -15.64 -19.73
CA TYR A 252 -25.00 -14.19 -19.63
C TYR A 252 -25.97 -13.49 -20.58
N SER A 253 -26.60 -12.43 -20.09
CA SER A 253 -27.60 -11.65 -20.81
C SER A 253 -27.25 -10.16 -20.76
N PRO A 254 -27.85 -9.33 -21.63
CA PRO A 254 -27.76 -7.87 -21.50
C PRO A 254 -28.20 -7.38 -20.11
N LEU A 255 -27.75 -6.19 -19.73
CA LEU A 255 -28.16 -5.56 -18.48
C LEU A 255 -29.68 -5.36 -18.43
N GLY A 256 -30.31 -5.87 -17.38
CA GLY A 256 -31.74 -5.76 -17.11
C GLY A 256 -32.10 -4.48 -16.36
N TRP A 257 -33.11 -4.56 -15.50
CA TRP A 257 -33.69 -3.42 -14.78
C TRP A 257 -33.75 -3.68 -13.28
N ILE A 258 -33.49 -2.65 -12.47
CA ILE A 258 -33.74 -2.70 -11.03
C ILE A 258 -35.07 -1.99 -10.74
N VAL A 259 -35.92 -2.64 -9.95
CA VAL A 259 -37.28 -2.15 -9.63
C VAL A 259 -37.46 -2.10 -8.12
N HIS A 260 -38.08 -1.03 -7.63
CA HIS A 260 -38.52 -0.96 -6.25
C HIS A 260 -39.91 -1.61 -6.12
N LYS A 261 -39.99 -2.73 -5.40
CA LYS A 261 -41.17 -3.62 -5.42
C LYS A 261 -42.44 -2.94 -4.90
N GLU A 262 -42.32 -2.08 -3.90
CA GLU A 262 -43.47 -1.40 -3.29
C GLU A 262 -44.08 -0.34 -4.22
N THR A 263 -43.25 0.43 -4.92
CA THR A 263 -43.73 1.50 -5.82
C THR A 263 -43.94 1.02 -7.26
N GLY A 264 -43.32 -0.09 -7.65
CA GLY A 264 -43.28 -0.57 -9.03
C GLY A 264 -42.41 0.28 -9.96
N GLU A 265 -41.73 1.30 -9.43
CA GLU A 265 -40.90 2.21 -10.21
C GLU A 265 -39.55 1.58 -10.56
N ILE A 266 -39.08 1.91 -11.76
CA ILE A 266 -37.88 1.35 -12.36
C ILE A 266 -36.75 2.37 -12.26
N LEU A 267 -35.60 1.92 -11.76
CA LEU A 267 -34.45 2.79 -11.64
C LEU A 267 -33.94 3.25 -13.02
N PRO A 268 -33.38 4.46 -13.13
CA PRO A 268 -32.66 4.89 -14.31
C PRO A 268 -31.55 3.91 -14.72
N GLN A 269 -31.28 3.79 -16.03
CA GLN A 269 -30.31 2.84 -16.54
C GLN A 269 -28.92 3.24 -16.06
N GLU A 270 -28.62 4.55 -16.07
CA GLU A 270 -27.37 5.09 -15.54
C GLU A 270 -27.16 4.74 -14.06
N VAL A 271 -28.21 4.80 -13.22
CA VAL A 271 -28.12 4.40 -11.80
C VAL A 271 -27.95 2.88 -11.68
N THR A 272 -28.66 2.11 -12.50
CA THR A 272 -28.54 0.64 -12.56
C THR A 272 -27.13 0.21 -12.95
N GLU A 273 -26.56 0.82 -14.00
CA GLU A 273 -25.20 0.56 -14.45
C GLU A 273 -24.17 0.92 -13.38
N ASP A 274 -24.31 2.08 -12.73
CA ASP A 274 -23.37 2.49 -11.68
C ASP A 274 -23.42 1.56 -10.47
N ILE A 275 -24.61 1.07 -10.06
CA ILE A 275 -24.76 0.04 -9.01
C ILE A 275 -23.97 -1.22 -9.39
N ILE A 276 -24.13 -1.70 -10.64
CA ILE A 276 -23.43 -2.89 -11.13
C ILE A 276 -21.92 -2.67 -11.19
N ARG A 277 -21.45 -1.53 -11.71
CA ARG A 277 -20.02 -1.19 -11.80
C ARG A 277 -19.39 -1.08 -10.42
N VAL A 278 -20.00 -0.34 -9.49
CA VAL A 278 -19.51 -0.22 -8.10
C VAL A 278 -19.42 -1.60 -7.44
N SER A 279 -20.44 -2.44 -7.62
CA SER A 279 -20.45 -3.81 -7.07
C SER A 279 -19.31 -4.65 -7.65
N ALA A 280 -19.11 -4.62 -8.97
CA ALA A 280 -18.05 -5.37 -9.65
C ALA A 280 -16.64 -4.90 -9.27
N ILE A 281 -16.43 -3.59 -9.12
CA ILE A 281 -15.17 -3.01 -8.65
C ILE A 281 -14.90 -3.43 -7.19
N ALA A 282 -15.92 -3.44 -6.33
CA ALA A 282 -15.79 -3.81 -4.92
C ALA A 282 -15.51 -5.31 -4.69
N GLU A 283 -15.81 -6.17 -5.65
CA GLU A 283 -15.42 -7.58 -5.62
C GLU A 283 -13.89 -7.76 -5.73
N GLY A 284 -13.18 -6.77 -6.31
CA GLY A 284 -11.73 -6.74 -6.46
C GLY A 284 -11.23 -7.23 -7.82
N GLY A 285 -9.92 -7.25 -8.02
CA GLY A 285 -9.27 -7.79 -9.22
C GLY A 285 -9.43 -6.91 -10.46
N PHE A 286 -9.81 -5.65 -10.28
CA PHE A 286 -9.98 -4.69 -11.38
C PHE A 286 -8.71 -4.58 -12.23
N TYR A 287 -7.55 -4.56 -11.61
CA TYR A 287 -6.26 -4.35 -12.28
C TYR A 287 -5.66 -5.62 -12.89
N GLU A 288 -6.20 -6.78 -12.55
CA GLU A 288 -5.94 -8.03 -13.25
C GLU A 288 -6.74 -8.11 -14.56
N LYS A 289 -7.75 -7.24 -14.75
CA LYS A 289 -8.55 -7.16 -15.98
C LYS A 289 -7.81 -6.41 -17.08
N ARG A 290 -8.21 -6.66 -18.34
CA ARG A 290 -7.66 -5.97 -19.51
C ARG A 290 -8.01 -4.47 -19.48
N PRO A 291 -7.18 -3.57 -20.06
CA PRO A 291 -7.48 -2.13 -20.09
C PRO A 291 -8.86 -1.77 -20.66
N ALA A 292 -9.38 -2.53 -21.63
CA ALA A 292 -10.74 -2.33 -22.16
C ALA A 292 -11.83 -2.65 -21.12
N GLN A 293 -11.66 -3.72 -20.34
CA GLN A 293 -12.56 -4.11 -19.26
C GLN A 293 -12.50 -3.13 -18.08
N GLN A 294 -11.32 -2.58 -17.79
CA GLN A 294 -11.15 -1.51 -16.81
C GLN A 294 -11.93 -0.25 -17.21
N LYS A 295 -11.86 0.16 -18.48
CA LYS A 295 -12.63 1.31 -19.01
C LYS A 295 -14.14 1.12 -18.89
N ILE A 296 -14.64 -0.10 -19.13
CA ILE A 296 -16.06 -0.45 -18.94
C ILE A 296 -16.51 -0.20 -17.50
N LEU A 297 -15.70 -0.63 -16.53
CA LEU A 297 -16.01 -0.47 -15.11
C LEU A 297 -15.84 0.97 -14.61
N GLN A 298 -14.95 1.77 -15.20
CA GLN A 298 -14.73 3.19 -14.87
C GLN A 298 -15.60 4.18 -15.66
N ALA A 299 -16.60 3.69 -16.41
CA ALA A 299 -17.51 4.56 -17.15
C ALA A 299 -18.54 5.26 -16.24
N GLY A 300 -19.26 6.24 -16.79
CA GLY A 300 -20.31 6.96 -16.06
C GLY A 300 -19.77 7.89 -14.98
N ASN A 301 -20.36 7.84 -13.77
CA ASN A 301 -19.96 8.66 -12.63
C ASN A 301 -18.63 8.21 -11.98
N LEU A 302 -18.09 7.07 -12.41
CA LEU A 302 -16.79 6.56 -11.99
C LEU A 302 -15.64 7.10 -12.85
N THR A 303 -15.92 7.88 -13.90
CA THR A 303 -14.88 8.44 -14.77
C THR A 303 -14.09 9.52 -14.03
N ASN A 304 -12.76 9.39 -14.06
CA ASN A 304 -11.86 10.34 -13.42
C ASN A 304 -11.92 11.70 -14.14
N SER A 305 -12.51 12.72 -13.49
CA SER A 305 -12.75 14.01 -14.14
C SER A 305 -11.61 15.02 -14.00
N ARG A 306 -10.79 15.01 -12.94
CA ARG A 306 -9.61 15.92 -12.79
C ARG A 306 -8.55 15.32 -11.85
N GLY A 307 -7.27 15.42 -12.22
CA GLY A 307 -6.14 14.81 -11.49
C GLY A 307 -5.90 15.25 -10.04
N LEU A 308 -6.63 16.27 -9.54
CA LEU A 308 -6.58 16.75 -8.14
C LEU A 308 -7.57 16.03 -7.21
N GLY A 309 -8.62 15.38 -7.74
CA GLY A 309 -9.61 14.65 -6.93
C GLY A 309 -9.05 13.39 -6.24
N LEU A 310 -7.84 12.96 -6.61
CA LEU A 310 -7.25 11.70 -6.15
C LEU A 310 -6.63 11.76 -4.74
N PHE A 311 -6.55 12.94 -4.10
CA PHE A 311 -5.92 13.10 -2.77
C PHE A 311 -6.95 13.30 -1.66
N ILE A 312 -8.11 13.80 -2.04
CA ILE A 312 -9.14 14.28 -1.12
C ILE A 312 -10.53 13.79 -1.51
N GLN A 313 -10.69 13.01 -2.58
CA GLN A 313 -11.96 12.40 -2.96
C GLN A 313 -11.77 10.92 -3.26
N ASN A 314 -12.85 10.16 -3.14
CA ASN A 314 -12.89 8.76 -3.54
C ASN A 314 -13.91 8.61 -4.68
N GLN A 315 -13.47 8.08 -5.83
CA GLN A 315 -14.29 7.96 -7.03
C GLN A 315 -15.48 7.01 -6.83
N ALA A 316 -15.23 5.86 -6.21
CA ALA A 316 -16.28 4.90 -5.90
C ALA A 316 -17.31 5.53 -4.95
N PHE A 317 -16.86 6.30 -3.97
CA PHE A 317 -17.74 7.04 -3.06
C PHE A 317 -18.55 8.11 -3.76
N ASN A 318 -17.94 8.89 -4.66
CA ASN A 318 -18.66 9.90 -5.42
C ASN A 318 -19.78 9.26 -6.26
N ALA A 319 -19.52 8.10 -6.87
CA ALA A 319 -20.56 7.33 -7.57
C ALA A 319 -21.62 6.77 -6.61
N MET A 320 -21.21 6.17 -5.48
CA MET A 320 -22.12 5.67 -4.45
C MET A 320 -23.01 6.78 -3.88
N TYR A 321 -22.47 7.98 -3.67
CA TYR A 321 -23.21 9.11 -3.15
C TYR A 321 -24.31 9.57 -4.12
N VAL A 322 -24.02 9.61 -5.42
CA VAL A 322 -25.02 9.90 -6.47
C VAL A 322 -26.12 8.83 -6.48
N ILE A 323 -25.75 7.55 -6.34
CA ILE A 323 -26.71 6.44 -6.21
C ILE A 323 -27.59 6.64 -4.97
N PHE A 324 -27.00 6.86 -3.80
CA PHE A 324 -27.74 6.95 -2.54
C PHE A 324 -28.64 8.18 -2.45
N ASP A 325 -28.21 9.32 -2.99
CA ASP A 325 -29.03 10.51 -3.15
C ASP A 325 -30.28 10.22 -3.98
N TYR A 326 -30.14 9.54 -5.12
CA TYR A 326 -31.28 9.14 -5.94
C TYR A 326 -32.21 8.16 -5.20
N LEU A 327 -31.63 7.19 -4.48
CA LEU A 327 -32.40 6.19 -3.74
C LEU A 327 -33.13 6.75 -2.51
N GLN A 328 -32.84 8.00 -2.07
CA GLN A 328 -33.62 8.65 -1.00
C GLN A 328 -35.11 8.76 -1.34
N LYS A 329 -35.47 8.82 -2.63
CA LYS A 329 -36.88 8.79 -3.10
C LYS A 329 -37.66 7.57 -2.61
N TYR A 330 -36.96 6.48 -2.26
CA TYR A 330 -37.52 5.21 -1.78
C TYR A 330 -37.25 4.96 -0.29
N ASN A 331 -36.92 6.00 0.49
CA ASN A 331 -36.54 5.88 1.91
C ASN A 331 -35.33 4.95 2.17
N PHE A 332 -34.42 4.84 1.20
CA PHE A 332 -33.24 3.99 1.31
C PHE A 332 -32.28 4.47 2.42
N ASP A 333 -31.87 3.55 3.28
CA ASP A 333 -30.94 3.80 4.39
C ASP A 333 -29.55 3.17 4.10
N PRO A 334 -28.52 3.98 3.75
CA PRO A 334 -27.19 3.46 3.47
C PRO A 334 -26.35 3.16 4.73
N ARG A 335 -26.78 3.57 5.94
CA ARG A 335 -25.94 3.54 7.15
C ARG A 335 -25.43 2.14 7.48
N ARG A 336 -26.28 1.13 7.30
CA ARG A 336 -25.97 -0.28 7.64
C ARG A 336 -24.79 -0.85 6.87
N MET A 337 -24.51 -0.34 5.67
CA MET A 337 -23.39 -0.78 4.84
C MET A 337 -22.03 -0.44 5.47
N LEU A 338 -21.96 0.61 6.29
CA LEU A 338 -20.72 1.10 6.88
C LEU A 338 -20.61 0.79 8.37
N ASP A 339 -21.68 0.93 9.15
CA ASP A 339 -21.64 0.83 10.62
C ASP A 339 -21.11 -0.52 11.11
N SER A 340 -21.65 -1.61 10.55
CA SER A 340 -21.20 -2.97 10.89
C SER A 340 -19.73 -3.17 10.54
N SER A 341 -19.28 -2.61 9.42
CA SER A 341 -17.90 -2.73 8.94
C SER A 341 -16.91 -1.97 9.81
N LEU A 342 -17.28 -0.76 10.28
CA LEU A 342 -16.45 0.03 11.19
C LEU A 342 -16.26 -0.67 12.54
N GLN A 343 -17.34 -1.23 13.11
CA GLN A 343 -17.26 -1.99 14.35
C GLN A 343 -16.38 -3.25 14.21
N VAL A 344 -16.49 -3.94 13.07
CA VAL A 344 -15.64 -5.11 12.76
C VAL A 344 -14.18 -4.70 12.57
N ALA A 345 -13.91 -3.57 11.91
CA ALA A 345 -12.56 -3.06 11.72
C ALA A 345 -11.86 -2.80 13.06
N TYR A 346 -12.53 -2.13 14.01
CA TYR A 346 -11.99 -1.95 15.36
C TYR A 346 -11.63 -3.29 16.02
N LYS A 347 -12.56 -4.25 16.05
CA LYS A 347 -12.31 -5.57 16.67
C LYS A 347 -11.15 -6.31 16.02
N ARG A 348 -11.06 -6.27 14.68
CA ARG A 348 -9.99 -6.91 13.92
C ARG A 348 -8.64 -6.25 14.18
N LEU A 349 -8.60 -4.93 14.30
CA LEU A 349 -7.38 -4.18 14.61
C LEU A 349 -6.84 -4.58 15.99
N GLN A 350 -7.70 -4.55 17.01
CA GLN A 350 -7.32 -4.96 18.37
C GLN A 350 -6.87 -6.43 18.40
N THR A 351 -7.59 -7.33 17.72
CA THR A 351 -7.20 -8.75 17.61
C THR A 351 -5.85 -8.94 16.92
N ALA A 352 -5.55 -8.14 15.88
CA ALA A 352 -4.27 -8.20 15.18
C ALA A 352 -3.12 -7.76 16.09
N ILE A 353 -3.30 -6.66 16.82
CA ILE A 353 -2.31 -6.14 17.78
C ILE A 353 -2.10 -7.11 18.95
N ASP A 354 -3.18 -7.68 19.51
CA ASP A 354 -3.09 -8.67 20.59
C ASP A 354 -2.34 -9.93 20.15
N LYS A 355 -2.53 -10.32 18.88
CA LYS A 355 -1.87 -11.50 18.28
C LYS A 355 -0.42 -11.22 17.93
N ASP A 356 -0.10 -10.04 17.42
CA ASP A 356 1.25 -9.61 17.08
C ASP A 356 1.52 -8.18 17.59
N PRO A 357 2.02 -8.05 18.83
CA PRO A 357 2.30 -6.75 19.43
C PRO A 357 3.34 -5.93 18.67
N SER A 358 4.15 -6.53 17.78
CA SER A 358 5.13 -5.77 16.99
C SER A 358 4.49 -4.84 15.97
N LEU A 359 3.20 -5.02 15.65
CA LEU A 359 2.46 -4.12 14.77
C LEU A 359 2.37 -2.69 15.33
N ILE A 360 2.43 -2.54 16.66
CA ILE A 360 2.54 -1.23 17.32
C ILE A 360 3.85 -0.56 16.91
N ASP A 361 4.96 -1.30 17.00
CA ASP A 361 6.27 -0.78 16.61
C ASP A 361 6.38 -0.60 15.09
N ASP A 362 5.74 -1.43 14.26
CA ASP A 362 5.68 -1.20 12.82
C ASP A 362 5.03 0.15 12.49
N PHE A 363 3.90 0.45 13.12
CA PHE A 363 3.18 1.72 13.00
C PHE A 363 4.00 2.92 13.50
N LEU A 364 4.61 2.80 14.68
CA LEU A 364 5.39 3.90 15.26
C LEU A 364 6.73 4.12 14.55
N VAL A 365 7.39 3.05 14.10
CA VAL A 365 8.62 3.15 13.30
C VAL A 365 8.32 3.77 11.95
N GLY A 366 7.25 3.37 11.26
CA GLY A 366 6.92 4.01 10.00
C GLY A 366 6.51 5.47 10.16
N ALA A 367 5.88 5.86 11.28
CA ALA A 367 5.68 7.27 11.63
C ALA A 367 7.00 8.05 11.74
N LEU A 368 8.02 7.46 12.38
CA LEU A 368 9.36 8.05 12.43
C LEU A 368 10.00 8.11 11.04
N GLN A 369 9.90 7.05 10.24
CA GLN A 369 10.47 7.02 8.90
C GLN A 369 9.82 8.04 7.96
N ASP A 370 8.51 8.26 8.07
CA ASP A 370 7.80 9.32 7.34
C ASP A 370 8.40 10.70 7.65
N GLU A 371 8.86 10.94 8.88
CA GLU A 371 9.59 12.17 9.26
C GLU A 371 11.03 12.18 8.74
N MET A 372 11.73 11.04 8.81
CA MET A 372 13.15 10.90 8.43
C MET A 372 13.40 11.18 6.96
N VAL A 373 12.47 10.78 6.07
CA VAL A 373 12.62 10.95 4.62
C VAL A 373 12.32 12.37 4.14
N GLN A 374 11.86 13.29 4.99
CA GLN A 374 11.45 14.63 4.56
C GLN A 374 12.61 15.43 3.95
N GLY A 375 13.85 15.20 4.39
CA GLY A 375 15.05 15.77 3.77
C GLY A 375 15.17 15.44 2.27
N LEU A 376 14.76 14.22 1.86
CA LEU A 376 14.73 13.81 0.46
C LEU A 376 13.64 14.52 -0.33
N ARG A 377 12.51 14.84 0.31
CA ARG A 377 11.38 15.53 -0.33
C ARG A 377 11.68 17.00 -0.56
N VAL A 378 12.16 17.72 0.46
CA VAL A 378 12.46 19.15 0.37
C VAL A 378 13.57 19.45 -0.63
N SER A 379 14.54 18.54 -0.76
CA SER A 379 15.65 18.64 -1.73
C SER A 379 15.27 18.22 -3.15
N GLN A 380 14.10 17.59 -3.37
CA GLN A 380 13.68 17.07 -4.67
C GLN A 380 13.74 18.11 -5.81
N PRO A 381 13.34 19.39 -5.62
CA PRO A 381 13.42 20.40 -6.67
C PRO A 381 14.85 20.67 -7.18
N ASN A 382 15.88 20.34 -6.39
CA ASN A 382 17.29 20.50 -6.71
C ASN A 382 17.95 19.17 -7.14
N SER A 383 17.17 18.12 -7.32
CA SER A 383 17.65 16.76 -7.57
C SER A 383 17.39 16.32 -9.01
N THR A 384 18.19 15.36 -9.50
CA THR A 384 17.93 14.63 -10.75
C THR A 384 17.05 13.39 -10.56
N ARG A 385 16.58 13.11 -9.33
CA ARG A 385 15.65 12.01 -9.04
C ARG A 385 14.32 12.25 -9.76
N SER A 386 13.68 11.17 -10.19
CA SER A 386 12.37 11.24 -10.87
C SER A 386 11.34 11.99 -10.02
N VAL A 387 10.49 12.82 -10.62
CA VAL A 387 9.41 13.48 -9.88
C VAL A 387 8.39 12.42 -9.45
N LEU A 388 8.11 12.36 -8.15
CA LEU A 388 7.04 11.50 -7.64
C LEU A 388 5.67 11.98 -8.13
N PRO A 389 4.70 11.08 -8.34
CA PRO A 389 3.33 11.46 -8.64
C PRO A 389 2.80 12.49 -7.64
N LEU A 390 1.99 13.45 -8.12
CA LEU A 390 1.41 14.53 -7.28
C LEU A 390 0.69 14.01 -6.02
N ARG A 391 0.24 12.76 -6.00
CA ARG A 391 -0.40 12.12 -4.84
C ARG A 391 0.53 11.84 -3.66
N PHE A 392 1.83 11.72 -3.93
CA PHE A 392 2.86 11.44 -2.93
C PHE A 392 3.61 12.70 -2.52
N THR A 393 2.99 13.88 -2.62
CA THR A 393 3.62 15.16 -2.25
C THR A 393 3.03 15.79 -0.99
N ASN A 394 2.19 15.07 -0.24
CA ASN A 394 1.65 15.51 1.05
C ASN A 394 2.77 16.06 1.95
N THR A 395 2.44 17.12 2.70
CA THR A 395 3.37 17.68 3.66
C THR A 395 3.52 16.77 4.88
N PHE A 396 4.66 16.87 5.56
CA PHE A 396 4.87 16.11 6.79
C PHE A 396 3.76 16.38 7.83
N ALA A 397 3.33 17.64 7.97
CA ALA A 397 2.23 18.01 8.85
C ALA A 397 0.94 17.22 8.56
N VAL A 398 0.60 17.00 7.29
CA VAL A 398 -0.58 16.21 6.88
C VAL A 398 -0.38 14.74 7.26
N THR A 399 0.78 14.16 6.91
CA THR A 399 1.07 12.74 7.19
C THR A 399 1.11 12.46 8.70
N ALA A 400 1.80 13.30 9.48
CA ALA A 400 1.87 13.20 10.92
C ALA A 400 0.51 13.37 11.59
N ASN A 401 -0.31 14.34 11.14
CA ASN A 401 -1.66 14.52 11.66
C ASN A 401 -2.54 13.29 11.40
N ASN A 402 -2.42 12.67 10.22
CA ASN A 402 -3.16 11.47 9.89
C ASN A 402 -2.78 10.27 10.78
N LEU A 403 -1.49 10.07 11.07
CA LEU A 403 -1.05 8.99 11.97
C LEU A 403 -1.57 9.20 13.40
N LYS A 404 -1.53 10.44 13.90
CA LYS A 404 -2.20 10.80 15.18
C LYS A 404 -3.70 10.51 15.13
N ALA A 405 -4.36 10.86 14.03
CA ALA A 405 -5.79 10.62 13.83
C ALA A 405 -6.14 9.13 13.82
N ILE A 406 -5.31 8.27 13.21
CA ILE A 406 -5.51 6.81 13.24
C ILE A 406 -5.39 6.27 14.66
N ALA A 407 -4.33 6.65 15.38
CA ALA A 407 -4.12 6.24 16.76
C ALA A 407 -5.30 6.66 17.66
N TYR A 408 -5.81 7.86 17.47
CA TYR A 408 -6.96 8.39 18.21
C TYR A 408 -8.29 7.75 17.81
N ALA A 409 -8.57 7.64 16.51
CA ALA A 409 -9.85 7.14 16.00
C ALA A 409 -10.09 5.69 16.40
N PHE A 410 -9.04 4.86 16.44
CA PHE A 410 -9.14 3.45 16.83
C PHE A 410 -8.72 3.18 18.28
N ASP A 411 -8.39 4.21 19.06
CA ASP A 411 -7.89 4.08 20.44
C ASP A 411 -6.80 3.01 20.54
N ILE A 412 -5.78 3.14 19.68
CA ILE A 412 -4.67 2.18 19.63
C ILE A 412 -3.87 2.32 20.93
N LYS A 413 -3.67 1.20 21.61
CA LYS A 413 -3.01 1.12 22.92
C LYS A 413 -1.81 0.19 22.86
N ASP A 414 -0.86 0.44 23.75
CA ASP A 414 0.27 -0.46 23.99
C ASP A 414 -0.14 -1.67 24.85
N SER A 415 0.81 -2.57 25.12
CA SER A 415 0.55 -3.78 25.91
C SER A 415 0.22 -3.53 27.39
N THR A 416 0.40 -2.29 27.87
CA THR A 416 -0.03 -1.86 29.22
C THR A 416 -1.41 -1.20 29.22
N GLY A 417 -2.05 -1.10 28.05
CA GLY A 417 -3.35 -0.45 27.87
C GLY A 417 -3.27 1.08 27.77
N GLN A 418 -2.07 1.65 27.64
CA GLN A 418 -1.88 3.09 27.50
C GLN A 418 -2.02 3.51 26.02
N PRO A 419 -2.73 4.60 25.69
CA PRO A 419 -2.91 5.05 24.30
C PRO A 419 -1.58 5.36 23.59
N LEU A 420 -1.44 5.16 22.29
CA LEU A 420 -0.22 5.57 21.59
C LEU A 420 -0.13 7.10 21.41
N LEU A 421 -1.27 7.78 21.32
CA LEU A 421 -1.35 9.23 21.30
C LEU A 421 -1.40 9.77 22.74
N ARG A 422 -0.42 10.60 23.11
CA ARG A 422 -0.44 11.39 24.34
C ARG A 422 -1.04 12.76 24.03
N ALA A 423 -2.22 13.03 24.59
CA ALA A 423 -2.88 14.32 24.44
C ALA A 423 -2.02 15.44 25.03
N SER A 424 -2.11 16.63 24.43
CA SER A 424 -1.56 17.84 25.03
C SER A 424 -2.42 18.24 26.25
N GLU A 425 -1.79 18.63 27.35
CA GLU A 425 -2.51 19.03 28.57
C GLU A 425 -3.29 20.35 28.38
N ASP A 426 -2.79 21.24 27.53
CA ASP A 426 -3.28 22.62 27.38
C ASP A 426 -4.26 22.82 26.22
N MET A 427 -4.49 21.79 25.39
CA MET A 427 -5.27 21.91 24.16
C MET A 427 -6.30 20.78 24.03
N PRO A 428 -7.50 21.04 23.47
CA PRO A 428 -8.45 19.98 23.18
C PRO A 428 -7.82 18.98 22.19
N ILE A 429 -8.07 17.69 22.35
CA ILE A 429 -7.47 16.65 21.48
C ILE A 429 -7.77 16.91 20.00
N ILE A 430 -8.95 17.44 19.69
CA ILE A 430 -9.35 17.81 18.33
C ILE A 430 -9.57 19.32 18.26
N SER A 431 -8.94 19.98 17.29
CA SER A 431 -9.16 21.39 16.95
C SER A 431 -9.30 21.60 15.45
N GLN A 432 -9.94 22.70 15.04
CA GLN A 432 -9.94 23.10 13.64
C GLN A 432 -8.60 23.76 13.29
N ALA A 433 -7.99 23.35 12.17
CA ALA A 433 -6.79 23.97 11.64
C ALA A 433 -7.07 24.59 10.27
N VAL A 434 -6.64 25.83 10.06
CA VAL A 434 -6.84 26.57 8.80
C VAL A 434 -5.98 25.97 7.67
N THR A 435 -4.86 25.36 8.01
CA THR A 435 -3.86 24.85 7.07
C THR A 435 -4.06 23.37 6.70
N LEU A 436 -4.98 22.67 7.37
CA LEU A 436 -5.25 21.25 7.16
C LEU A 436 -6.68 21.05 6.65
N ILE A 437 -6.86 20.05 5.79
CA ILE A 437 -8.20 19.61 5.34
C ILE A 437 -8.89 18.80 6.44
N ASP A 438 -8.10 18.14 7.28
CA ASP A 438 -8.58 17.43 8.47
C ASP A 438 -8.54 18.33 9.69
N SER A 439 -9.32 17.96 10.70
CA SER A 439 -9.13 18.50 12.04
C SER A 439 -7.75 18.13 12.56
N GLU A 440 -7.13 19.06 13.26
CA GLU A 440 -5.85 18.84 13.92
C GLU A 440 -6.04 17.98 15.16
N VAL A 441 -5.17 16.98 15.29
CA VAL A 441 -5.12 16.09 16.44
C VAL A 441 -3.97 16.54 17.34
N ASN A 442 -4.30 17.24 18.42
CA ASN A 442 -3.34 17.79 19.36
C ASN A 442 -2.77 16.71 20.27
N GLY A 443 -1.44 16.65 20.34
CA GLY A 443 -0.71 15.65 21.08
C GLY A 443 0.47 15.08 20.29
N THR A 444 1.11 14.07 20.85
CA THR A 444 2.30 13.45 20.28
C THR A 444 2.19 11.93 20.36
N LEU A 445 2.61 11.24 19.29
CA LEU A 445 2.75 9.78 19.34
C LEU A 445 3.96 9.41 20.19
N VAL A 446 3.83 8.38 21.02
CA VAL A 446 4.97 7.82 21.75
C VAL A 446 6.01 7.23 20.79
N ALA A 447 7.26 7.09 21.24
CA ALA A 447 8.29 6.39 20.50
C ALA A 447 8.01 4.86 20.47
N PRO A 448 8.44 4.12 19.43
CA PRO A 448 8.36 2.66 19.40
C PRO A 448 9.21 2.04 20.51
N SER A 449 8.88 0.83 20.93
CA SER A 449 9.63 0.10 21.97
C SER A 449 11.01 -0.36 21.48
N PHE A 450 11.18 -0.55 20.16
CA PHE A 450 12.36 -1.11 19.51
C PHE A 450 12.75 -2.51 20.00
N ASN A 451 11.80 -3.27 20.56
CA ASN A 451 12.06 -4.60 21.09
C ASN A 451 12.33 -5.66 20.02
N THR A 452 11.99 -5.39 18.75
CA THR A 452 12.29 -6.28 17.60
C THR A 452 13.46 -5.74 16.79
N GLY A 453 14.40 -6.61 16.41
CA GLY A 453 15.62 -6.19 15.71
C GLY A 453 15.36 -5.53 14.35
N SER A 454 14.31 -5.94 13.62
CA SER A 454 13.95 -5.35 12.32
C SER A 454 13.65 -3.85 12.41
N HIS A 455 13.06 -3.40 13.51
CA HIS A 455 12.75 -1.98 13.74
C HIS A 455 14.02 -1.14 13.91
N VAL A 456 15.00 -1.67 14.64
CA VAL A 456 16.33 -1.08 14.76
C VAL A 456 16.98 -0.98 13.38
N ALA A 457 16.96 -2.08 12.61
CA ALA A 457 17.54 -2.11 11.28
C ALA A 457 16.90 -1.10 10.33
N ALA A 458 15.57 -0.98 10.37
CA ALA A 458 14.83 -0.06 9.52
C ALA A 458 15.18 1.40 9.77
N VAL A 459 15.27 1.83 11.03
CA VAL A 459 15.65 3.20 11.38
C VAL A 459 17.08 3.50 10.96
N VAL A 460 18.05 2.65 11.32
CA VAL A 460 19.45 2.91 10.97
C VAL A 460 19.66 2.90 9.45
N ALA A 461 19.05 1.96 8.73
CA ALA A 461 19.14 1.91 7.28
C ALA A 461 18.52 3.13 6.60
N THR A 462 17.38 3.62 7.11
CA THR A 462 16.73 4.83 6.62
C THR A 462 17.64 6.05 6.83
N ALA A 463 18.22 6.18 8.03
CA ALA A 463 19.13 7.28 8.35
C ALA A 463 20.37 7.27 7.44
N GLU A 464 21.00 6.11 7.25
CA GLU A 464 22.18 5.97 6.40
C GLU A 464 21.88 6.29 4.93
N LEU A 465 20.79 5.74 4.37
CA LEU A 465 20.39 6.03 2.98
C LEU A 465 20.09 7.52 2.75
N VAL A 466 19.34 8.15 3.66
CA VAL A 466 18.99 9.57 3.55
C VAL A 466 20.24 10.44 3.68
N ALA A 467 21.12 10.13 4.65
CA ALA A 467 22.36 10.86 4.86
C ALA A 467 23.29 10.77 3.65
N GLU A 468 23.56 9.57 3.14
CA GLU A 468 24.40 9.34 1.97
C GLU A 468 23.85 10.07 0.73
N GLN A 469 22.54 9.99 0.51
CA GLN A 469 21.92 10.66 -0.62
C GLN A 469 22.06 12.18 -0.53
N LEU A 470 21.76 12.78 0.62
CA LEU A 470 21.81 14.25 0.77
C LEU A 470 23.25 14.77 0.71
N ILE A 471 24.22 14.04 1.27
CA ILE A 471 25.64 14.38 1.15
C ILE A 471 26.06 14.38 -0.32
N LEU A 472 25.79 13.30 -1.05
CA LEU A 472 26.24 13.14 -2.44
C LEU A 472 25.49 14.06 -3.40
N GLU A 473 24.17 14.17 -3.25
CA GLU A 473 23.31 14.86 -4.22
C GLU A 473 23.27 16.37 -4.00
N GLN A 474 23.35 16.84 -2.75
CA GLN A 474 23.18 18.25 -2.42
C GLN A 474 24.49 18.90 -1.94
N LEU A 475 25.13 18.32 -0.92
CA LEU A 475 26.24 19.00 -0.24
C LEU A 475 27.59 18.87 -0.97
N LEU A 476 27.84 17.76 -1.66
CA LEU A 476 29.07 17.57 -2.43
C LEU A 476 29.12 18.47 -3.68
N PRO A 477 28.05 18.60 -4.49
CA PRO A 477 28.00 19.58 -5.57
C PRO A 477 28.09 21.03 -5.07
N GLU A 478 27.50 21.34 -3.90
CA GLU A 478 27.65 22.65 -3.24
C GLU A 478 29.13 22.92 -2.93
N ALA A 479 29.81 22.00 -2.26
CA ALA A 479 31.23 22.13 -1.91
C ALA A 479 32.13 22.21 -3.15
N TYR A 480 31.82 21.46 -4.21
CA TYR A 480 32.54 21.49 -5.49
C TYR A 480 32.39 22.85 -6.19
N ALA A 481 31.17 23.39 -6.24
CA ALA A 481 30.89 24.68 -6.87
C ALA A 481 31.53 25.85 -6.11
N ALA A 482 31.75 25.71 -4.80
CA ALA A 482 32.35 26.74 -3.97
C ALA A 482 33.83 27.03 -4.27
N GLN A 483 34.50 26.23 -5.11
CA GLN A 483 35.88 26.30 -5.70
C GLN A 483 36.97 27.09 -4.95
N GLN A 484 36.73 28.33 -4.57
CA GLN A 484 37.62 29.23 -3.83
C GLN A 484 37.56 29.07 -2.30
N ASP A 485 36.44 28.61 -1.73
CA ASP A 485 36.34 28.37 -0.27
C ASP A 485 35.42 27.19 0.12
N PRO A 486 35.84 25.94 -0.13
CA PRO A 486 35.08 24.75 0.27
C PRO A 486 34.95 24.61 1.80
N ILE A 487 35.77 25.32 2.58
CA ILE A 487 35.82 25.27 4.05
C ILE A 487 34.54 25.86 4.67
N ASN A 488 33.83 26.73 3.94
CA ASN A 488 32.53 27.24 4.38
C ASN A 488 31.35 26.34 4.01
N SER A 489 31.56 25.26 3.26
CA SER A 489 30.46 24.36 2.86
C SER A 489 29.87 23.61 4.05
N THR A 490 28.59 23.21 3.95
CA THR A 490 27.97 22.33 4.95
C THR A 490 28.69 20.99 5.04
N LEU A 491 29.14 20.45 3.90
CA LEU A 491 29.89 19.19 3.88
C LEU A 491 31.19 19.29 4.69
N TYR A 492 31.95 20.37 4.55
CA TYR A 492 33.15 20.59 5.36
C TYR A 492 32.84 20.56 6.85
N ARG A 493 31.82 21.31 7.29
CA ARG A 493 31.40 21.36 8.71
C ARG A 493 31.04 19.98 9.25
N ILE A 494 30.30 19.18 8.47
CA ILE A 494 29.98 17.78 8.80
C ILE A 494 31.27 16.97 8.99
N LEU A 495 32.17 17.00 8.02
CA LEU A 495 33.37 16.18 8.04
C LEU A 495 34.31 16.56 9.19
N VAL A 496 34.47 17.86 9.47
CA VAL A 496 35.31 18.36 10.57
C VAL A 496 34.71 18.04 11.94
N ASP A 497 33.39 18.16 12.10
CA ASP A 497 32.71 17.81 13.36
C ASP A 497 32.90 16.33 13.71
N ILE A 498 32.88 15.45 12.70
CA ILE A 498 32.91 13.99 12.90
C ILE A 498 34.34 13.44 12.97
N LEU A 499 35.24 13.90 12.08
CA LEU A 499 36.59 13.35 11.87
C LEU A 499 37.70 14.23 12.44
N GLY A 500 37.39 15.46 12.84
CA GLY A 500 38.38 16.48 13.11
C GLY A 500 38.88 17.17 11.84
N LYS A 501 39.57 18.31 12.02
CA LYS A 501 39.96 19.22 10.93
C LYS A 501 40.81 18.53 9.85
N GLU A 502 41.87 17.84 10.25
CA GLU A 502 42.86 17.28 9.34
C GLU A 502 42.28 16.17 8.44
N GLU A 503 41.64 15.15 9.05
CA GLU A 503 41.04 14.05 8.27
C GLU A 503 39.77 14.50 7.53
N GLY A 504 39.01 15.45 8.08
CA GLY A 504 37.87 16.05 7.39
C GLY A 504 38.27 16.80 6.11
N GLU A 505 39.32 17.62 6.17
CA GLU A 505 39.89 18.33 5.01
C GLU A 505 40.39 17.36 3.94
N LYS A 506 41.14 16.35 4.38
CA LYS A 506 41.69 15.32 3.49
C LYS A 506 40.59 14.54 2.78
N LEU A 507 39.54 14.14 3.49
CA LEU A 507 38.39 13.48 2.90
C LEU A 507 37.66 14.39 1.91
N LEU A 508 37.39 15.64 2.28
CA LEU A 508 36.73 16.60 1.40
C LEU A 508 37.50 16.79 0.09
N ASN A 509 38.81 17.01 0.17
CA ASN A 509 39.66 17.17 -1.01
C ASN A 509 39.62 15.92 -1.91
N SER A 510 39.61 14.74 -1.30
CA SER A 510 39.53 13.48 -2.04
C SER A 510 38.16 13.32 -2.72
N LEU A 511 37.07 13.69 -2.05
CA LEU A 511 35.72 13.67 -2.62
C LEU A 511 35.58 14.69 -3.76
N ILE A 512 36.11 15.91 -3.61
CA ILE A 512 36.12 16.94 -4.67
C ILE A 512 36.93 16.46 -5.88
N SER A 513 38.06 15.80 -5.66
CA SER A 513 38.86 15.24 -6.75
C SER A 513 38.14 14.12 -7.49
N GLU A 514 37.37 13.29 -6.80
CA GLU A 514 36.64 12.18 -7.40
C GLU A 514 35.35 12.66 -8.09
N VAL A 515 34.64 13.63 -7.49
CA VAL A 515 33.42 14.21 -8.07
C VAL A 515 33.72 14.96 -9.38
N ALA A 516 34.93 15.50 -9.55
CA ALA A 516 35.35 16.13 -10.81
C ALA A 516 35.36 15.17 -12.02
N LYS A 517 35.32 13.85 -11.79
CA LYS A 517 35.37 12.81 -12.82
C LYS A 517 34.00 12.32 -13.27
N ILE A 518 32.93 12.77 -12.61
CA ILE A 518 31.57 12.28 -12.86
C ILE A 518 30.81 13.22 -13.83
N PRO A 519 29.69 12.77 -14.42
CA PRO A 519 28.88 13.60 -15.29
C PRO A 519 28.39 14.89 -14.63
N THR A 520 28.27 15.96 -15.41
CA THR A 520 27.74 17.26 -14.96
C THR A 520 26.44 17.60 -15.68
N ASN A 521 25.63 18.45 -15.07
CA ASN A 521 24.44 19.02 -15.70
C ASN A 521 24.78 20.24 -16.59
N ASP A 522 23.76 20.83 -17.22
CA ASP A 522 23.91 22.00 -18.10
C ASP A 522 24.53 23.23 -17.41
N GLN A 523 24.53 23.28 -16.08
CA GLN A 523 25.10 24.33 -15.26
C GLN A 523 26.54 24.00 -14.80
N GLY A 524 27.11 22.89 -15.27
CA GLY A 524 28.43 22.40 -14.87
C GLY A 524 28.48 21.81 -13.46
N LYS A 525 27.33 21.58 -12.80
CA LYS A 525 27.30 20.96 -11.46
C LYS A 525 27.37 19.43 -11.60
N PRO A 526 28.19 18.75 -10.77
CA PRO A 526 28.24 17.30 -10.78
C PRO A 526 26.89 16.66 -10.45
N ILE A 527 26.53 15.61 -11.18
CA ILE A 527 25.34 14.79 -10.94
C ILE A 527 25.78 13.60 -10.10
N ALA A 528 25.57 13.67 -8.79
CA ALA A 528 25.95 12.64 -7.84
C ALA A 528 24.74 12.13 -7.04
N GLY A 529 24.83 10.89 -6.57
CA GLY A 529 23.79 10.25 -5.78
C GLY A 529 24.03 8.75 -5.64
N VAL A 530 23.43 8.15 -4.61
CA VAL A 530 23.57 6.71 -4.29
C VAL A 530 23.05 5.83 -5.43
N GLN A 531 22.05 6.33 -6.16
CA GLN A 531 21.43 5.62 -7.26
C GLN A 531 22.36 5.41 -8.46
N PHE A 532 23.48 6.13 -8.58
CA PHE A 532 24.35 6.06 -9.76
C PHE A 532 25.52 5.10 -9.56
N ASP A 533 25.69 4.15 -10.48
CA ASP A 533 26.78 3.15 -10.41
C ASP A 533 28.17 3.79 -10.42
N TYR A 534 28.34 4.90 -11.15
CA TYR A 534 29.61 5.64 -11.20
C TYR A 534 29.95 6.40 -9.90
N CYS A 535 29.01 6.50 -8.95
CA CYS A 535 29.26 7.11 -7.64
C CYS A 535 29.78 6.12 -6.59
N GLN A 536 29.97 4.84 -6.92
CA GLN A 536 30.38 3.81 -5.93
C GLN A 536 31.66 4.18 -5.18
N ASN A 537 32.67 4.72 -5.87
CA ASN A 537 33.92 5.15 -5.22
C ASN A 537 33.68 6.24 -4.16
N LEU A 538 32.80 7.22 -4.45
CA LEU A 538 32.45 8.29 -3.51
C LEU A 538 31.77 7.71 -2.27
N ILE A 539 30.85 6.77 -2.46
CA ILE A 539 30.14 6.07 -1.38
C ILE A 539 31.14 5.30 -0.50
N ASP A 540 32.02 4.51 -1.11
CA ASP A 540 33.02 3.71 -0.39
C ASP A 540 33.99 4.59 0.41
N MET A 541 34.40 5.73 -0.15
CA MET A 541 35.24 6.72 0.54
C MET A 541 34.53 7.34 1.75
N LEU A 542 33.26 7.74 1.59
CA LEU A 542 32.44 8.27 2.68
C LEU A 542 32.28 7.23 3.78
N ARG A 543 31.80 6.03 3.45
CA ARG A 543 31.53 4.97 4.44
C ARG A 543 32.78 4.55 5.21
N LYS A 544 33.91 4.38 4.51
CA LYS A 544 35.18 4.00 5.15
C LYS A 544 35.67 5.08 6.12
N SER A 545 35.58 6.35 5.73
CA SER A 545 36.11 7.45 6.53
C SER A 545 35.20 7.77 7.72
N LEU A 546 33.87 7.71 7.52
CA LEU A 546 32.87 7.90 8.57
C LEU A 546 32.71 6.67 9.50
N GLY A 547 33.30 5.53 9.13
CA GLY A 547 33.24 4.28 9.90
C GLY A 547 31.93 3.49 9.76
N THR A 548 31.12 3.81 8.74
CA THR A 548 29.82 3.15 8.47
C THR A 548 29.93 1.97 7.49
N ASN A 549 31.14 1.61 7.06
CA ASN A 549 31.37 0.55 6.08
C ASN A 549 30.90 -0.86 6.50
N ASN A 550 30.77 -1.16 7.80
CA ASN A 550 30.20 -2.45 8.26
C ASN A 550 28.76 -2.31 8.77
N THR A 551 28.11 -1.15 8.63
CA THR A 551 26.75 -0.94 9.13
C THR A 551 25.81 -1.99 8.54
N ALA A 552 25.85 -2.23 7.23
CA ALA A 552 25.01 -3.22 6.58
C ALA A 552 25.18 -4.65 7.14
N GLU A 553 26.40 -5.05 7.51
CA GLU A 553 26.63 -6.37 8.13
C GLU A 553 25.98 -6.46 9.52
N LEU A 554 26.10 -5.39 10.32
CA LEU A 554 25.42 -5.28 11.62
C LEU A 554 23.90 -5.30 11.44
N LEU A 555 23.36 -4.53 10.48
CA LEU A 555 21.92 -4.48 10.22
C LEU A 555 21.37 -5.82 9.72
N CYS A 556 22.15 -6.63 8.99
CA CYS A 556 21.75 -8.00 8.65
C CYS A 556 21.55 -8.88 9.90
N LYS A 557 22.23 -8.62 11.03
CA LYS A 557 21.99 -9.35 12.30
C LYS A 557 20.66 -8.95 12.93
N PHE A 558 20.34 -7.66 12.90
CA PHE A 558 19.09 -7.09 13.39
C PHE A 558 17.88 -7.45 12.51
N SER A 559 18.07 -7.52 11.20
CA SER A 559 17.04 -7.84 10.20
C SER A 559 16.59 -9.32 10.22
N LYS A 560 17.15 -10.14 11.11
CA LYS A 560 16.78 -11.56 11.24
C LYS A 560 15.35 -11.68 11.78
N PRO A 561 14.48 -12.48 11.14
CA PRO A 561 13.10 -12.64 11.59
C PRO A 561 13.02 -13.16 13.02
N GLY A 562 12.16 -12.54 13.84
CA GLY A 562 11.85 -13.01 15.20
C GLY A 562 12.95 -12.85 16.23
N VAL A 563 14.01 -12.11 15.90
CA VAL A 563 15.08 -11.81 16.85
C VAL A 563 14.75 -10.50 17.56
N SER A 564 14.81 -10.52 18.90
CA SER A 564 14.66 -9.30 19.69
C SER A 564 15.91 -8.43 19.61
N SER A 565 15.77 -7.11 19.77
CA SER A 565 16.91 -6.20 19.82
C SER A 565 17.89 -6.57 20.94
N ALA A 566 17.36 -6.91 22.13
CA ALA A 566 18.14 -7.36 23.28
C ALA A 566 18.97 -8.62 22.98
N GLU A 567 18.38 -9.61 22.28
CA GLU A 567 19.10 -10.82 21.87
C GLU A 567 20.23 -10.51 20.89
N VAL A 568 20.02 -9.58 19.95
CA VAL A 568 21.10 -9.18 19.03
C VAL A 568 22.23 -8.53 19.84
N LEU A 569 21.91 -7.53 20.66
CA LEU A 569 22.89 -6.78 21.46
C LEU A 569 23.73 -7.69 22.35
N ALA A 570 23.11 -8.66 23.02
CA ALA A 570 23.80 -9.62 23.89
C ALA A 570 24.78 -10.54 23.14
N ASN A 571 24.58 -10.71 21.83
CA ASN A 571 25.43 -11.55 20.97
C ASN A 571 26.43 -10.75 20.12
N LEU A 572 26.42 -9.41 20.21
CA LEU A 572 27.44 -8.58 19.56
C LEU A 572 28.75 -8.66 20.33
N THR A 573 29.86 -8.70 19.62
CA THR A 573 31.19 -8.53 20.23
C THR A 573 31.36 -7.08 20.71
N ASP A 574 32.28 -6.83 21.64
CA ASP A 574 32.58 -5.47 22.13
C ASP A 574 32.89 -4.50 20.98
N ASN A 575 33.63 -4.97 19.98
CA ASN A 575 33.99 -4.18 18.81
C ASN A 575 32.77 -3.82 17.94
N GLU A 576 31.81 -4.75 17.81
CA GLU A 576 30.55 -4.52 17.10
C GLU A 576 29.61 -3.58 17.85
N GLN A 577 29.57 -3.65 19.19
CA GLN A 577 28.81 -2.72 20.01
C GLN A 577 29.38 -1.30 19.97
N GLN A 578 30.72 -1.17 20.01
CA GLN A 578 31.40 0.10 19.82
C GLN A 578 31.14 0.66 18.43
N GLN A 579 31.20 -0.18 17.40
CA GLN A 579 30.87 0.22 16.03
C GLN A 579 29.43 0.70 15.89
N LEU A 580 28.44 -0.03 16.44
CA LEU A 580 27.04 0.41 16.43
C LEU A 580 26.88 1.77 17.11
N SER A 581 27.49 1.94 18.28
CA SER A 581 27.43 3.21 19.03
C SER A 581 28.05 4.35 18.25
N ARG A 582 29.19 4.11 17.58
CA ARG A 582 29.84 5.10 16.73
C ARG A 582 29.00 5.45 15.50
N THR A 583 28.41 4.46 14.83
CA THR A 583 27.50 4.69 13.70
C THR A 583 26.31 5.57 14.10
N LEU A 584 25.68 5.28 15.24
CA LEU A 584 24.56 6.09 15.74
C LEU A 584 24.97 7.54 16.06
N GLU A 585 26.12 7.73 16.71
CA GLU A 585 26.68 9.05 17.01
C GLU A 585 26.96 9.85 15.72
N VAL A 586 27.63 9.22 14.76
CA VAL A 586 27.98 9.82 13.46
C VAL A 586 26.72 10.22 12.69
N LEU A 587 25.77 9.31 12.52
CA LEU A 587 24.54 9.58 11.78
C LEU A 587 23.72 10.71 12.44
N ARG A 588 23.67 10.76 13.78
CA ARG A 588 22.97 11.84 14.48
C ARG A 588 23.65 13.20 14.31
N SER A 589 24.99 13.24 14.33
CA SER A 589 25.74 14.47 14.03
C SER A 589 25.44 14.95 12.60
N ILE A 590 25.51 14.04 11.60
CA ILE A 590 25.14 14.35 10.22
C ILE A 590 23.71 14.90 10.15
N GLY A 591 22.75 14.25 10.81
CA GLY A 591 21.36 14.69 10.83
C GLY A 591 21.18 16.10 11.39
N SER A 592 21.93 16.44 12.43
CA SER A 592 21.89 17.76 13.05
C SER A 592 22.40 18.85 12.09
N GLN A 593 23.47 18.55 11.34
CA GLN A 593 24.04 19.47 10.35
C GLN A 593 23.16 19.59 9.09
N LEU A 594 22.54 18.50 8.64
CA LEU A 594 21.58 18.51 7.52
C LEU A 594 20.38 19.42 7.82
N GLN A 595 19.94 19.52 9.07
CA GLN A 595 18.87 20.43 9.47
C GLN A 595 19.28 21.91 9.44
N GLN A 596 20.58 22.22 9.48
CA GLN A 596 21.09 23.59 9.43
C GLN A 596 21.33 24.08 7.99
N SER A 597 21.37 23.18 7.01
CA SER A 597 21.61 23.55 5.61
C SER A 597 20.32 23.91 4.87
N PRO A 598 20.24 25.07 4.20
CA PRO A 598 19.08 25.45 3.40
C PRO A 598 18.73 24.47 2.27
N LEU A 599 19.70 23.68 1.79
CA LEU A 599 19.50 22.73 0.70
C LEU A 599 18.83 21.42 1.14
N THR A 600 18.90 21.09 2.44
CA THR A 600 18.50 19.78 2.97
C THR A 600 17.55 19.87 4.18
N SER A 601 17.41 21.06 4.77
CA SER A 601 16.64 21.25 5.99
C SER A 601 15.15 20.99 5.77
N SER A 602 14.59 20.14 6.63
CA SER A 602 13.15 19.87 6.71
C SER A 602 12.49 20.56 7.92
N GLN A 603 13.21 21.43 8.65
CA GLN A 603 12.66 22.21 9.76
C GLN A 603 11.43 23.08 9.39
N PRO A 604 11.36 23.72 8.20
CA PRO A 604 10.17 24.50 7.82
C PRO A 604 8.89 23.67 7.74
N GLU A 605 9.03 22.35 7.65
CA GLU A 605 7.94 21.39 7.61
C GLU A 605 7.67 20.73 8.98
N LEU A 606 8.30 21.26 10.04
CA LEU A 606 8.25 20.75 11.41
C LEU A 606 8.83 19.33 11.55
N SER A 607 9.74 18.94 10.65
CA SER A 607 10.44 17.65 10.70
C SER A 607 11.83 17.80 11.32
N ARG A 608 12.22 16.83 12.15
CA ARG A 608 13.58 16.67 12.71
C ARG A 608 14.52 15.93 11.75
N GLY A 609 14.03 15.51 10.58
CA GLY A 609 14.75 14.68 9.61
C GLY A 609 15.20 13.36 10.20
N ILE A 610 16.39 12.87 9.82
CA ILE A 610 16.87 11.54 10.26
C ILE A 610 16.96 11.39 11.79
N ASN A 611 17.14 12.49 12.53
CA ASN A 611 17.20 12.46 13.99
C ASN A 611 15.86 12.13 14.65
N ALA A 612 14.74 12.29 13.93
CA ALA A 612 13.43 11.85 14.40
C ALA A 612 13.44 10.38 14.83
N GLY A 613 14.10 9.52 14.04
CA GLY A 613 14.26 8.11 14.35
C GLY A 613 15.48 7.78 15.22
N LEU A 614 16.61 8.47 15.00
CA LEU A 614 17.86 8.17 15.72
C LEU A 614 17.78 8.52 17.20
N ASP A 615 17.17 9.64 17.57
CA ASP A 615 17.09 10.07 18.98
C ASP A 615 16.38 9.04 19.88
N PRO A 616 15.13 8.60 19.59
CA PRO A 616 14.47 7.57 20.39
C PRO A 616 15.21 6.22 20.31
N LEU A 617 15.81 5.88 19.17
CA LEU A 617 16.59 4.65 19.05
C LEU A 617 17.83 4.64 19.94
N ILE A 618 18.56 5.75 20.01
CA ILE A 618 19.76 5.90 20.85
C ILE A 618 19.36 5.84 22.33
N LEU A 619 18.27 6.49 22.73
CA LEU A 619 17.74 6.39 24.10
C LEU A 619 17.47 4.94 24.50
N HIS A 620 16.92 4.13 23.60
CA HIS A 620 16.64 2.72 23.86
C HIS A 620 17.91 1.86 23.87
N LEU A 621 18.74 1.94 22.83
CA LEU A 621 19.88 1.01 22.65
C LEU A 621 21.11 1.38 23.48
N ASN A 622 21.37 2.67 23.69
CA ASN A 622 22.56 3.15 24.38
C ASN A 622 22.26 4.44 25.19
N PRO A 623 21.64 4.31 26.37
CA PRO A 623 21.33 5.45 27.25
C PRO A 623 22.55 6.30 27.62
N ASN A 624 23.75 5.69 27.71
CA ASN A 624 24.98 6.42 27.99
C ASN A 624 25.35 7.36 26.83
N LEU A 625 25.20 6.89 25.59
CA LEU A 625 25.36 7.74 24.41
C LEU A 625 24.29 8.83 24.37
N ALA A 626 23.04 8.51 24.71
CA ALA A 626 21.96 9.48 24.78
C ALA A 626 22.30 10.65 25.74
N ASN A 627 22.82 10.33 26.93
CA ASN A 627 23.28 11.32 27.91
C ASN A 627 24.45 12.16 27.37
N LYS A 628 25.42 11.53 26.71
CA LYS A 628 26.56 12.24 26.07
C LYS A 628 26.08 13.23 25.01
N LEU A 629 25.02 12.88 24.29
CA LEU A 629 24.48 13.63 23.16
C LEU A 629 23.34 14.59 23.56
N ASP A 630 23.05 14.72 24.85
CA ASP A 630 21.96 15.55 25.41
C ASP A 630 20.60 15.26 24.77
N ILE A 631 20.30 13.98 24.56
CA ILE A 631 19.01 13.56 24.02
C ILE A 631 18.00 13.53 25.16
N LYS A 632 16.97 14.39 25.05
CA LYS A 632 15.90 14.48 26.05
C LYS A 632 15.13 13.17 26.15
N PRO A 633 14.74 12.70 27.35
CA PRO A 633 13.90 11.53 27.49
C PRO A 633 12.58 11.65 26.70
N LEU A 634 12.15 10.54 26.09
CA LEU A 634 10.85 10.41 25.42
C LEU A 634 10.06 9.24 26.00
N ALA A 635 8.73 9.38 26.01
CA ALA A 635 7.85 8.27 26.32
C ALA A 635 7.89 7.22 25.20
N HIS A 636 8.06 5.95 25.57
CA HIS A 636 8.05 4.81 24.66
C HIS A 636 6.77 4.00 24.85
N ALA A 637 6.30 3.36 23.79
CA ALA A 637 5.29 2.32 23.86
C ALA A 637 5.88 1.07 24.52
N GLU A 638 5.05 0.34 25.26
CA GLU A 638 5.37 -1.00 25.72
C GLU A 638 4.83 -2.03 24.73
N ALA A 639 5.67 -2.54 23.84
CA ALA A 639 5.31 -3.60 22.89
C ALA A 639 6.25 -4.80 23.06
N LYS A 640 5.70 -6.01 23.16
CA LYS A 640 6.53 -7.22 23.27
C LYS A 640 7.13 -7.58 21.91
N ALA A 641 8.34 -8.11 21.91
CA ALA A 641 8.93 -8.69 20.71
C ALA A 641 8.07 -9.86 20.18
N VAL A 642 8.09 -10.06 18.87
CA VAL A 642 7.36 -11.16 18.21
C VAL A 642 7.81 -12.51 18.75
N ASP A 643 6.87 -13.40 19.05
CA ASP A 643 7.18 -14.79 19.40
C ASP A 643 7.84 -15.53 18.21
N LYS A 644 9.01 -16.12 18.46
CA LYS A 644 9.76 -16.95 17.52
C LYS A 644 8.93 -18.09 16.92
N ALA A 645 7.96 -18.62 17.66
CA ALA A 645 7.05 -19.65 17.16
C ALA A 645 6.11 -19.10 16.06
N MET A 646 5.63 -17.86 16.22
CA MET A 646 4.80 -17.16 15.23
C MET A 646 5.61 -16.67 14.02
N VAL A 647 6.93 -16.61 14.17
CA VAL A 647 7.89 -16.28 13.10
C VAL A 647 8.18 -17.49 12.20
N ARG A 648 7.97 -18.73 12.66
CA ARG A 648 8.19 -19.94 11.84
C ARG A 648 7.24 -20.06 10.65
N ASP A 649 6.05 -19.47 10.74
CA ASP A 649 5.10 -19.37 9.63
C ASP A 649 5.46 -18.25 8.63
N ARG A 650 6.52 -17.46 8.91
CA ARG A 650 7.07 -16.40 8.06
C ARG A 650 8.18 -16.97 7.17
N ILE A 651 7.95 -17.08 5.85
CA ILE A 651 8.98 -17.54 4.88
C ILE A 651 10.16 -16.55 4.72
N SER A 652 10.14 -15.38 5.36
CA SER A 652 11.37 -14.57 5.55
C SER A 652 12.49 -15.39 6.21
N THR A 653 12.16 -16.44 6.96
CA THR A 653 13.14 -17.37 7.53
C THR A 653 13.78 -18.33 6.51
N GLN A 654 13.15 -18.69 5.40
CA GLN A 654 13.74 -19.65 4.43
C GLN A 654 14.53 -18.98 3.30
N ALA A 655 14.13 -17.77 2.86
CA ALA A 655 14.84 -17.04 1.80
C ALA A 655 16.02 -16.20 2.31
N PHE A 656 16.15 -15.99 3.63
CA PHE A 656 17.12 -15.04 4.23
C PHE A 656 17.92 -15.60 5.42
N MET A 657 18.10 -16.92 5.54
CA MET A 657 19.02 -17.52 6.54
C MET A 657 20.47 -17.00 6.43
N ARG A 658 20.81 -16.38 5.30
CA ARG A 658 21.99 -15.52 5.10
C ARG A 658 21.53 -14.28 4.35
N CYS A 659 22.04 -13.10 4.70
CA CYS A 659 21.84 -11.88 3.92
C CYS A 659 22.20 -12.21 2.45
N PRO A 660 21.23 -12.31 1.50
CA PRO A 660 21.49 -12.89 0.19
C PRO A 660 22.48 -12.06 -0.64
N PHE A 661 22.69 -10.81 -0.21
CA PHE A 661 23.57 -9.83 -0.85
C PHE A 661 25.03 -9.90 -0.34
N LEU A 662 25.28 -10.46 0.84
CA LEU A 662 26.64 -10.64 1.39
C LEU A 662 27.19 -12.06 1.17
N ALA A 663 26.31 -13.03 0.89
CA ALA A 663 26.72 -14.43 0.68
C ALA A 663 27.58 -14.65 -0.57
N SER A 664 27.57 -13.71 -1.54
CA SER A 664 28.35 -13.79 -2.78
C SER A 664 29.79 -13.27 -2.66
N GLN A 665 30.20 -12.68 -1.54
CA GLN A 665 31.51 -12.01 -1.45
C GLN A 665 32.70 -12.90 -1.12
N ASN A 666 32.59 -14.23 -1.02
CA ASN A 666 33.79 -15.09 -1.00
C ASN A 666 33.49 -16.59 -1.28
N PRO A 667 33.52 -17.05 -2.55
CA PRO A 667 33.36 -18.47 -2.87
C PRO A 667 34.50 -19.36 -2.36
N LEU A 668 35.68 -18.79 -2.04
CA LEU A 668 36.87 -19.55 -1.66
C LEU A 668 36.88 -20.03 -0.20
N LYS A 669 36.23 -19.32 0.74
CA LYS A 669 36.13 -19.76 2.16
C LYS A 669 34.95 -20.70 2.42
N GLN A 670 34.01 -20.84 1.48
CA GLN A 670 32.80 -21.66 1.66
C GLN A 670 33.04 -23.17 1.49
N LYS A 671 34.12 -23.59 0.83
CA LYS A 671 34.45 -25.03 0.69
C LYS A 671 35.01 -25.65 1.97
N GLU A 672 35.62 -24.88 2.86
CA GLU A 672 36.22 -25.42 4.10
C GLU A 672 35.21 -25.54 5.25
N ALA A 673 34.19 -24.68 5.30
CA ALA A 673 33.19 -24.69 6.38
C ALA A 673 32.10 -25.77 6.22
N VAL A 674 31.83 -26.24 5.00
CA VAL A 674 30.79 -27.26 4.71
C VAL A 674 31.30 -28.69 4.94
N VAL A 675 32.61 -28.93 4.84
CA VAL A 675 33.19 -30.27 5.04
C VAL A 675 33.28 -30.63 6.53
N ASN A 676 33.36 -29.65 7.44
CA ASN A 676 33.60 -29.90 8.87
C ASN A 676 32.35 -29.96 9.77
N LYS A 677 31.12 -29.84 9.24
CA LYS A 677 29.88 -29.90 10.04
C LYS A 677 28.89 -31.02 9.68
N ALA A 678 29.26 -31.95 8.80
CA ALA A 678 28.41 -33.09 8.45
C ALA A 678 28.69 -34.34 9.30
N LYS A 679 28.36 -34.30 10.61
CA LYS A 679 28.12 -35.51 11.43
C LYS A 679 27.15 -35.21 12.58
N ALA A 680 25.85 -35.46 12.37
CA ALA A 680 24.83 -35.83 13.37
C ALA A 680 23.43 -35.88 12.71
N PRO A 681 22.48 -36.70 13.19
CA PRO A 681 21.80 -37.69 12.35
C PRO A 681 20.38 -37.31 11.91
N GLN A 682 19.98 -37.92 10.79
CA GLN A 682 18.61 -37.99 10.28
C GLN A 682 17.69 -38.66 11.30
N HIS A 683 16.58 -38.01 11.64
CA HIS A 683 15.38 -38.68 12.13
C HIS A 683 14.20 -38.32 11.24
N LEU A 684 13.72 -39.34 10.53
CA LEU A 684 12.44 -39.41 9.82
C LEU A 684 11.29 -39.29 10.82
N VAL A 685 10.31 -38.43 10.50
CA VAL A 685 8.93 -38.62 10.93
C VAL A 685 8.03 -38.39 9.72
N ASP A 686 7.44 -39.48 9.25
CA ASP A 686 6.33 -39.54 8.31
C ASP A 686 5.10 -38.83 8.90
N GLN A 687 4.54 -37.87 8.15
CA GLN A 687 3.12 -37.55 8.23
C GLN A 687 2.51 -37.58 6.83
N LYS A 688 1.79 -38.67 6.54
CA LYS A 688 0.86 -38.79 5.41
C LYS A 688 -0.27 -37.78 5.58
N GLN A 689 -0.35 -36.77 4.72
CA GLN A 689 -1.60 -36.09 4.39
C GLN A 689 -1.99 -36.39 2.94
N ASN A 690 -3.12 -37.07 2.80
CA ASN A 690 -3.83 -37.26 1.54
C ASN A 690 -4.38 -35.90 1.07
N THR A 691 -3.80 -35.33 0.02
CA THR A 691 -4.49 -34.37 -0.86
C THR A 691 -4.18 -34.76 -2.29
N LYS A 692 -5.19 -35.25 -3.02
CA LYS A 692 -5.08 -35.42 -4.48
C LYS A 692 -4.81 -34.03 -5.09
N PRO A 693 -3.85 -33.88 -6.03
CA PRO A 693 -3.57 -32.60 -6.65
C PRO A 693 -4.75 -32.14 -7.52
N SER A 694 -5.00 -30.83 -7.54
CA SER A 694 -5.97 -30.23 -8.46
C SER A 694 -5.54 -30.41 -9.92
N PHE A 695 -6.51 -30.38 -10.85
CA PHE A 695 -6.30 -30.55 -12.30
C PHE A 695 -5.15 -29.68 -12.84
N PHE A 696 -5.03 -28.44 -12.36
CA PHE A 696 -3.97 -27.51 -12.76
C PHE A 696 -2.58 -27.86 -12.23
N GLN A 697 -2.51 -28.50 -11.04
CA GLN A 697 -1.26 -29.00 -10.47
C GLN A 697 -0.76 -30.27 -11.19
N ALA A 698 -1.68 -31.14 -11.63
CA ALA A 698 -1.35 -32.28 -12.47
C ALA A 698 -0.84 -31.85 -13.86
N LEU A 699 -1.38 -30.77 -14.42
CA LEU A 699 -0.93 -30.18 -15.69
C LEU A 699 0.44 -29.49 -15.55
N TRP A 700 0.68 -28.81 -14.42
CA TRP A 700 1.93 -28.11 -14.16
C TRP A 700 3.11 -29.06 -13.91
N ASN A 701 2.88 -30.15 -13.17
CA ASN A 701 3.91 -31.14 -12.86
C ASN A 701 4.29 -32.03 -14.05
N ASN A 702 3.46 -32.08 -15.10
CA ASN A 702 3.70 -32.88 -16.30
C ASN A 702 4.09 -32.05 -17.54
N LYS A 703 4.48 -30.78 -17.36
CA LYS A 703 4.90 -29.90 -18.48
C LYS A 703 6.01 -30.49 -19.35
N GLY A 704 6.87 -31.35 -18.80
CA GLY A 704 7.92 -32.06 -19.55
C GLY A 704 7.40 -33.24 -20.40
N ALA A 705 6.30 -33.88 -20.00
CA ALA A 705 5.73 -35.03 -20.72
C ALA A 705 4.76 -34.62 -21.84
N VAL A 706 4.10 -33.45 -21.71
CA VAL A 706 3.16 -32.93 -22.73
C VAL A 706 3.88 -32.26 -23.90
N ALA A 707 5.12 -31.77 -23.72
CA ALA A 707 5.92 -31.15 -24.78
C ALA A 707 6.56 -32.16 -25.77
N ILE A 708 6.53 -33.47 -25.48
CA ILE A 708 7.03 -34.53 -26.38
C ILE A 708 5.87 -35.17 -27.20
N GLY A 709 4.61 -34.86 -26.88
CA GLY A 709 3.43 -35.44 -27.53
C GLY A 709 2.83 -34.67 -28.72
N VAL A 710 3.33 -33.49 -29.08
CA VAL A 710 2.71 -32.60 -30.09
C VAL A 710 3.57 -32.37 -31.35
N LEU A 711 4.75 -33.01 -31.45
CA LEU A 711 5.59 -32.96 -32.66
C LEU A 711 5.61 -34.27 -33.46
N GLY A 712 4.64 -35.17 -33.24
CA GLY A 712 4.65 -36.53 -33.79
C GLY A 712 3.46 -36.97 -34.65
N VAL A 713 2.50 -36.10 -35.02
CA VAL A 713 1.38 -36.51 -35.90
C VAL A 713 0.93 -35.38 -36.84
N THR A 714 1.79 -34.99 -37.78
CA THR A 714 1.37 -34.38 -39.05
C THR A 714 2.29 -34.84 -40.19
N THR A 715 2.35 -36.15 -40.46
CA THR A 715 2.73 -36.72 -41.76
C THR A 715 2.30 -38.19 -41.82
N ALA A 716 1.06 -38.46 -42.23
CA ALA A 716 0.67 -39.70 -42.92
C ALA A 716 -0.82 -39.62 -43.30
N ALA A 717 -1.15 -38.79 -44.29
CA ALA A 717 -2.25 -39.15 -45.17
C ALA A 717 -1.64 -40.03 -46.27
N THR A 718 -2.21 -41.22 -46.46
CA THR A 718 -2.11 -42.18 -47.59
C THR A 718 -1.47 -43.54 -47.29
N GLY A 719 -2.26 -44.59 -47.51
CA GLY A 719 -1.79 -45.92 -47.89
C GLY A 719 -1.45 -46.87 -46.74
N ILE A 720 -2.34 -47.82 -46.43
CA ILE A 720 -2.18 -49.24 -46.80
C ILE A 720 -3.43 -49.98 -46.32
N LEU A 721 -4.27 -50.26 -47.32
CA LEU A 721 -5.18 -51.39 -47.37
C LEU A 721 -4.35 -52.67 -47.53
N ILE A 722 -4.81 -53.75 -46.90
CA ILE A 722 -4.60 -55.17 -47.25
C ILE A 722 -3.28 -55.80 -46.77
N SER A 723 -3.38 -56.66 -45.74
CA SER A 723 -3.25 -58.12 -45.92
C SER A 723 -3.40 -58.85 -44.59
N GLN A 724 -4.49 -59.60 -44.44
CA GLN A 724 -4.52 -61.00 -43.99
C GLN A 724 -5.97 -61.41 -43.77
N MET A 725 -6.60 -61.92 -44.83
CA MET A 725 -7.53 -63.03 -44.69
C MET A 725 -7.50 -63.80 -46.01
N ASP A 726 -6.73 -64.87 -45.95
CA ASP A 726 -6.71 -65.93 -46.93
C ASP A 726 -7.92 -66.85 -46.68
N GLN A 727 -8.49 -67.28 -47.80
CA GLN A 727 -9.22 -68.53 -48.05
C GLN A 727 -10.76 -68.61 -48.02
N PRO A 728 -11.33 -69.44 -48.93
CA PRO A 728 -12.42 -69.05 -49.81
C PRO A 728 -13.61 -70.03 -49.78
N SER A 729 -14.75 -69.70 -50.40
CA SER A 729 -15.56 -70.68 -51.17
C SER A 729 -16.57 -69.98 -52.09
N ILE A 730 -16.41 -70.27 -53.39
CA ILE A 730 -17.38 -70.32 -54.52
C ILE A 730 -18.20 -69.06 -54.81
#